data_AF-A0A813QU98-F1
#
_entry.id   AF-A0A813QU98-F1
#
_cell.length_a   1.000
_cell.length_b   1.000
_cell.length_c   1.000
_cell.angle_alpha   90.00
_cell.angle_beta   90.00
_cell.angle_gamma   90.00
#
_symmetry.space_group_name_H-M   'P 1'
#
loop_
_entity.id
_entity.type
_entity.pdbx_description
1 polymer ?
#
loop_
_entity_poly.entity_id
_entity_poly.type
_entity_poly.pdbx_seq_one_letter_code
_entity_poly.pdbx_strand_id
1 'polypeptide(L)'
;MFKYFLNILFSPILINILIVVNGITEADFFIYKDGISLPKEDDTQSEQIILSPEIPFITTRYESVYINTNGFFSFQLPIAYFFPQIRLTTNSGYAIVAPFWADIDISQNGSILYKYTKEESLLKQAKELIVDGFPQSIQFQPNSLLVSTWRDVRSAPDESDKRNTFQAAIVTDGVQTFAIFMYSRLDFVSAFNKGKSGSEDRYGEAGFTDGTSQHTVLLPGSGTERVDQLLRESNIGKPGVWIYLIGDRRKYGRFHILTSGEKQEIDEPQPDIMYPPNVFKQPELYQTPYREITTTSMSIPSGGLLNRSAIIKVFEDDDLTEQTSVTIKQVFKGIEAGIVQVETEINGTLPHPPGNLSVKLENLNVKYMKKSLGHYAAKEDFVYKLTASNNNQNQSITYNFTSKIEDHLHFYECPNNPHRSAAEVVVSSQNNYIYHSVDDATIRFFSVNKFGTQAPRNDPCDSTPCHGFAQCQPDYEKETYQCKCNPGFAGDGIRYCDDINECLITQTCHPNAICTNLYGNFSCECAKDYIGNGFYCKPIEDRVETCATKFCPQNFVCIHDIETRLAKCVCKEGYSASENEGCTPTPCNEYYNCDINADCMLNDATQKYECQCKQGFYGDGFQCSAHFCQSDDDCGINARCLPDDQRRGFSKCVCDPGYINDGSTCVRDVISCNIENKCHINAQCLHNEQIDRYVCLCKTGYKGDGITCRHEHSCVGNVTICSQHASCVYDAVLQDNVCECKTGYVGNGVQCHETFGGPKEEFLIVNQGQTILKVPLTGSGSSEENRLLYVPRMRAVGISLDCRQRFVYFTDTAGKNIQRMRYDGTDQKIILDGFGSPEGIAVDWVSRNMFITDSVLKRIEVARLDGSLRKVIIDKNIQYPRGIAVDPDSGYLFWTDWNRQNPRIERSNMDGSERKILVSEKLGLPNGLYYDNHRRELCWGDAKTKMIECVRDDGSNRRTVLTDQTTMIFSLNDGLQYSYWTDWTTNKIGRVDKTGDRTADTILLPAGGNGKLYGLVAVKNSCPPDVNNVCGLNNGDCTAGQICLPNTSVRAKRVCYCADNAGLQCLLRDRSHG
;
A
#
# COMPACT_ATOMS: atom_id res chain seq x y z
N MET A 1 52.20 -2.45 7.69
CA MET A 1 50.97 -1.97 7.01
C MET A 1 49.88 -3.05 6.92
N PHE A 2 50.07 -4.21 6.26
CA PHE A 2 48.98 -5.21 6.13
C PHE A 2 48.36 -5.70 7.47
N LYS A 3 49.17 -5.82 8.56
CA LYS A 3 48.69 -6.10 9.94
C LYS A 3 47.60 -5.13 10.45
N TYR A 4 47.57 -3.89 9.96
CA TYR A 4 46.71 -2.82 10.51
C TYR A 4 45.27 -2.87 9.99
N PHE A 5 45.02 -3.52 8.85
CA PHE A 5 43.70 -3.51 8.22
C PHE A 5 42.72 -4.57 8.77
N LEU A 6 43.24 -5.61 9.43
CA LEU A 6 42.48 -6.81 9.80
C LEU A 6 41.61 -6.69 11.08
N ASN A 7 41.86 -5.69 11.94
CA ASN A 7 41.25 -5.62 13.29
C ASN A 7 39.88 -4.92 13.36
N ILE A 8 39.31 -4.43 12.26
CA ILE A 8 38.22 -3.44 12.28
C ILE A 8 36.79 -4.08 12.27
N LEU A 9 36.63 -5.36 11.91
CA LEU A 9 35.38 -5.85 11.28
C LEU A 9 34.57 -6.98 12.00
N PHE A 10 34.77 -7.27 13.31
CA PHE A 10 34.07 -8.38 14.01
C PHE A 10 33.24 -7.98 15.26
N SER A 11 31.90 -8.20 15.26
CA SER A 11 31.03 -8.51 16.46
C SER A 11 29.53 -8.81 16.09
N PRO A 12 28.76 -9.72 16.76
CA PRO A 12 27.37 -10.10 16.37
C PRO A 12 26.23 -9.94 17.47
N ILE A 13 24.98 -9.50 17.15
CA ILE A 13 23.63 -10.19 17.05
C ILE A 13 22.71 -10.34 18.36
N LEU A 14 21.35 -10.15 18.23
CA LEU A 14 20.22 -9.87 19.22
C LEU A 14 19.19 -11.03 19.45
N ILE A 15 18.28 -10.93 20.48
CA ILE A 15 16.83 -11.41 20.57
C ILE A 15 15.99 -10.52 21.59
N ASN A 16 14.62 -10.56 21.61
CA ASN A 16 13.65 -9.59 22.21
C ASN A 16 12.29 -10.18 22.76
N ILE A 17 11.67 -9.74 23.91
CA ILE A 17 10.25 -10.07 24.40
C ILE A 17 9.57 -9.05 25.43
N LEU A 18 8.31 -8.65 25.12
CA LEU A 18 7.06 -8.15 25.82
C LEU A 18 6.84 -7.71 27.32
N ILE A 19 5.80 -6.83 27.52
CA ILE A 19 5.00 -6.46 28.75
C ILE A 19 3.50 -6.18 28.40
N VAL A 20 2.56 -6.22 29.36
CA VAL A 20 1.07 -6.12 29.24
C VAL A 20 0.43 -4.90 29.95
N VAL A 21 -0.68 -4.35 29.45
CA VAL A 21 -1.59 -3.38 30.13
C VAL A 21 -3.09 -3.77 29.96
N ASN A 22 -3.99 -3.29 30.83
CA ASN A 22 -5.44 -3.61 30.85
C ASN A 22 -6.23 -3.06 29.64
N GLY A 23 -7.12 -3.88 29.06
CA GLY A 23 -7.88 -3.59 27.84
C GLY A 23 -9.29 -3.00 28.00
N ILE A 24 -9.88 -2.60 26.86
CA ILE A 24 -11.23 -2.03 26.70
C ILE A 24 -12.39 -3.03 26.90
N THR A 25 -13.62 -2.51 26.99
CA THR A 25 -14.87 -3.26 27.12
C THR A 25 -15.83 -3.02 25.93
N GLU A 26 -16.94 -3.76 25.87
CA GLU A 26 -17.99 -3.51 24.87
C GLU A 26 -18.70 -2.15 25.02
N ALA A 27 -18.59 -1.48 26.17
CA ALA A 27 -19.15 -0.15 26.37
C ALA A 27 -18.37 0.94 25.61
N ASP A 28 -17.10 0.66 25.27
CA ASP A 28 -16.20 1.57 24.56
C ASP A 28 -16.39 1.51 23.02
N PHE A 29 -17.13 0.51 22.52
CA PHE A 29 -17.41 0.31 21.10
C PHE A 29 -18.32 1.42 20.52
N PHE A 30 -18.26 1.60 19.20
CA PHE A 30 -19.25 2.37 18.45
C PHE A 30 -20.63 1.70 18.58
N ILE A 31 -21.57 2.35 19.27
CA ILE A 31 -22.93 1.85 19.48
C ILE A 31 -23.88 2.47 18.46
N TYR A 32 -24.37 1.66 17.51
CA TYR A 32 -25.26 2.09 16.43
C TYR A 32 -26.62 1.39 16.51
N LYS A 33 -27.68 2.17 16.31
CA LYS A 33 -29.05 1.66 16.14
C LYS A 33 -29.26 1.19 14.69
N ASP A 34 -30.22 0.28 14.51
CA ASP A 34 -30.68 -0.21 13.19
C ASP A 34 -29.55 -0.83 12.34
N GLY A 35 -28.62 -1.54 12.99
CA GLY A 35 -27.62 -2.36 12.34
C GLY A 35 -28.23 -3.59 11.66
N ILE A 36 -27.69 -3.97 10.51
CA ILE A 36 -28.05 -5.19 9.78
C ILE A 36 -27.30 -6.36 10.43
N SER A 37 -28.00 -7.44 10.76
CA SER A 37 -27.37 -8.69 11.20
C SER A 37 -27.05 -9.56 10.00
N LEU A 38 -25.89 -10.22 9.99
CA LEU A 38 -25.66 -11.36 9.09
C LEU A 38 -26.63 -12.51 9.41
N PRO A 39 -26.96 -13.36 8.42
CA PRO A 39 -27.66 -14.62 8.66
C PRO A 39 -26.88 -15.50 9.65
N LYS A 40 -27.60 -16.27 10.48
CA LYS A 40 -26.99 -17.26 11.39
C LYS A 40 -26.62 -18.53 10.63
N GLU A 41 -25.58 -18.41 9.83
CA GLU A 41 -25.01 -19.49 9.02
C GLU A 41 -23.49 -19.52 9.21
N ASP A 42 -22.91 -20.68 8.95
CA ASP A 42 -21.46 -20.84 8.86
C ASP A 42 -20.98 -20.46 7.45
N ASP A 43 -19.76 -19.96 7.31
CA ASP A 43 -19.17 -19.54 6.02
C ASP A 43 -20.10 -18.64 5.16
N THR A 44 -20.61 -17.55 5.74
CA THR A 44 -21.52 -16.60 5.05
C THR A 44 -21.03 -15.14 5.09
N GLN A 45 -21.74 -14.26 4.39
CA GLN A 45 -21.33 -12.86 4.16
C GLN A 45 -22.53 -11.93 3.98
N SER A 46 -22.28 -10.62 4.01
CA SER A 46 -23.29 -9.61 3.70
C SER A 46 -23.62 -9.57 2.21
N GLU A 47 -24.79 -9.03 1.89
CA GLU A 47 -25.03 -8.42 0.57
C GLU A 47 -24.00 -7.30 0.29
N GLN A 48 -23.88 -6.90 -0.98
CA GLN A 48 -22.96 -5.82 -1.40
C GLN A 48 -23.34 -4.49 -0.74
N ILE A 49 -22.45 -3.95 0.10
CA ILE A 49 -22.63 -2.64 0.73
C ILE A 49 -22.05 -1.58 -0.21
N ILE A 50 -22.90 -0.71 -0.76
CA ILE A 50 -22.47 0.40 -1.62
C ILE A 50 -21.94 1.56 -0.79
N LEU A 51 -20.75 2.05 -1.15
CA LEU A 51 -20.02 3.11 -0.48
C LEU A 51 -20.21 4.42 -1.25
N SER A 52 -20.63 5.48 -0.55
CA SER A 52 -20.86 6.80 -1.14
C SER A 52 -20.56 7.89 -0.10
N PRO A 53 -19.39 8.55 -0.14
CA PRO A 53 -18.36 8.44 -1.16
C PRO A 53 -17.63 7.09 -1.16
N GLU A 54 -16.94 6.81 -2.28
CA GLU A 54 -15.94 5.75 -2.37
C GLU A 54 -14.93 5.84 -1.21
N ILE A 55 -14.47 4.68 -0.72
CA ILE A 55 -13.42 4.63 0.31
C ILE A 55 -12.05 4.47 -0.38
N PRO A 56 -11.11 5.42 -0.24
CA PRO A 56 -9.70 5.20 -0.54
C PRO A 56 -9.12 4.15 0.41
N PHE A 57 -8.62 3.04 -0.13
CA PHE A 57 -7.90 2.02 0.62
C PHE A 57 -6.61 1.65 -0.11
N ILE A 58 -5.49 1.94 0.55
CA ILE A 58 -4.12 1.83 0.05
C ILE A 58 -4.00 2.60 -1.29
N THR A 59 -3.84 1.93 -2.43
CA THR A 59 -3.65 2.58 -3.75
C THR A 59 -4.95 2.80 -4.52
N THR A 60 -6.06 2.22 -4.07
CA THR A 60 -7.29 2.04 -4.85
C THR A 60 -8.48 2.66 -4.14
N ARG A 61 -9.50 3.10 -4.88
CA ARG A 61 -10.78 3.55 -4.33
C ARG A 61 -11.82 2.46 -4.56
N TYR A 62 -12.63 2.18 -3.55
CA TYR A 62 -13.64 1.13 -3.59
C TYR A 62 -15.04 1.70 -3.43
N GLU A 63 -15.90 1.37 -4.39
CA GLU A 63 -17.32 1.70 -4.44
C GLU A 63 -18.20 0.74 -3.61
N SER A 64 -17.64 -0.40 -3.17
CA SER A 64 -18.38 -1.38 -2.38
C SER A 64 -17.52 -2.21 -1.43
N VAL A 65 -18.17 -2.88 -0.48
CA VAL A 65 -17.54 -3.76 0.51
C VAL A 65 -18.51 -4.87 0.95
N TYR A 66 -17.96 -6.01 1.37
CA TYR A 66 -18.68 -7.15 1.95
C TYR A 66 -18.12 -7.46 3.34
N ILE A 67 -18.97 -7.94 4.25
CA ILE A 67 -18.60 -8.34 5.61
C ILE A 67 -18.80 -9.85 5.74
N ASN A 68 -17.76 -10.57 6.17
CA ASN A 68 -17.76 -12.03 6.25
C ASN A 68 -17.86 -12.53 7.71
N THR A 69 -18.44 -13.72 7.91
CA THR A 69 -18.54 -14.38 9.23
C THR A 69 -17.18 -14.58 9.88
N ASN A 70 -16.19 -15.01 9.09
CA ASN A 70 -14.82 -15.31 9.47
C ASN A 70 -13.95 -14.07 9.80
N GLY A 71 -14.57 -12.94 10.18
CA GLY A 71 -13.89 -11.86 10.90
C GLY A 71 -13.17 -10.79 10.05
N PHE A 72 -13.64 -10.54 8.82
CA PHE A 72 -13.04 -9.54 7.93
C PHE A 72 -14.03 -8.82 7.00
N PHE A 73 -13.59 -7.66 6.48
CA PHE A 73 -14.16 -6.95 5.34
C PHE A 73 -13.40 -7.32 4.05
N SER A 74 -14.11 -7.40 2.93
CA SER A 74 -13.51 -7.58 1.59
C SER A 74 -14.08 -6.56 0.60
N PHE A 75 -13.22 -5.91 -0.17
CA PHE A 75 -13.58 -4.74 -0.99
C PHE A 75 -13.78 -5.01 -2.49
N GLN A 76 -13.26 -6.14 -3.01
CA GLN A 76 -13.34 -6.46 -4.44
C GLN A 76 -14.41 -7.49 -4.78
N LEU A 77 -14.46 -8.58 -4.02
CA LEU A 77 -15.28 -9.74 -4.31
C LEU A 77 -15.88 -10.30 -3.02
N PRO A 78 -17.09 -10.87 -3.10
CA PRO A 78 -17.65 -11.67 -2.02
C PRO A 78 -16.77 -12.89 -1.73
N ILE A 79 -16.29 -12.99 -0.49
CA ILE A 79 -15.63 -14.19 0.05
C ILE A 79 -16.56 -14.72 1.14
N ALA A 80 -17.10 -15.93 0.95
CA ALA A 80 -17.98 -16.59 1.91
C ALA A 80 -17.23 -17.59 2.80
N TYR A 81 -16.43 -18.47 2.17
CA TYR A 81 -15.79 -19.61 2.83
C TYR A 81 -14.48 -19.28 3.57
N PHE A 82 -14.20 -20.01 4.66
CA PHE A 82 -12.92 -20.00 5.33
C PHE A 82 -11.88 -20.80 4.53
N PHE A 83 -10.77 -20.15 4.18
CA PHE A 83 -9.68 -20.78 3.43
C PHE A 83 -8.44 -20.96 4.31
N PRO A 84 -8.20 -22.15 4.91
CA PRO A 84 -7.06 -22.43 5.80
C PRO A 84 -5.68 -22.39 5.11
N GLN A 85 -5.63 -22.06 3.81
CA GLN A 85 -4.40 -21.86 3.05
C GLN A 85 -4.11 -20.37 2.75
N ILE A 86 -5.12 -19.50 2.78
CA ILE A 86 -4.98 -18.06 2.52
C ILE A 86 -4.61 -17.34 3.82
N ARG A 87 -3.74 -16.33 3.72
CA ARG A 87 -3.27 -15.46 4.80
C ARG A 87 -3.32 -14.00 4.33
N LEU A 88 -3.33 -13.04 5.26
CA LEU A 88 -3.12 -11.63 4.95
C LEU A 88 -1.76 -11.37 4.29
N THR A 89 -0.75 -12.21 4.58
CA THR A 89 0.59 -12.16 3.97
C THR A 89 0.71 -12.89 2.63
N THR A 90 -0.26 -13.75 2.26
CA THR A 90 -0.27 -14.31 0.91
C THR A 90 -0.74 -13.25 -0.07
N ASN A 91 -0.11 -13.20 -1.25
CA ASN A 91 -0.59 -12.41 -2.40
C ASN A 91 -1.89 -13.04 -2.92
N SER A 92 -2.97 -12.83 -2.19
CA SER A 92 -4.28 -13.45 -2.38
C SER A 92 -5.09 -12.77 -3.48
N GLY A 93 -4.71 -11.55 -3.86
CA GLY A 93 -5.45 -10.71 -4.80
C GLY A 93 -6.72 -10.08 -4.22
N TYR A 94 -7.00 -10.26 -2.91
CA TYR A 94 -8.17 -9.69 -2.24
C TYR A 94 -7.78 -8.53 -1.32
N ALA A 95 -8.32 -7.35 -1.60
CA ALA A 95 -8.29 -6.22 -0.69
C ALA A 95 -9.15 -6.51 0.56
N ILE A 96 -8.49 -6.74 1.69
CA ILE A 96 -9.07 -7.23 2.95
C ILE A 96 -8.67 -6.32 4.11
N VAL A 97 -9.63 -6.05 5.00
CA VAL A 97 -9.41 -5.44 6.32
C VAL A 97 -9.95 -6.42 7.36
N ALA A 98 -9.07 -7.06 8.14
CA ALA A 98 -9.40 -8.14 9.05
C ALA A 98 -9.06 -7.77 10.50
N PRO A 99 -10.04 -7.41 11.36
CA PRO A 99 -9.80 -7.36 12.80
C PRO A 99 -9.32 -8.70 13.36
N PHE A 100 -9.92 -9.82 12.97
CA PHE A 100 -9.52 -11.15 13.47
C PHE A 100 -10.05 -12.26 12.54
N TRP A 101 -9.22 -12.68 11.58
CA TRP A 101 -9.57 -13.73 10.62
C TRP A 101 -9.37 -15.13 11.21
N ALA A 102 -10.48 -15.85 11.43
CA ALA A 102 -10.52 -17.24 11.87
C ALA A 102 -11.80 -17.92 11.33
N ASP A 103 -11.83 -19.25 11.34
CA ASP A 103 -13.00 -20.11 11.03
C ASP A 103 -14.07 -19.88 12.12
N ILE A 104 -15.04 -18.99 11.86
CA ILE A 104 -16.02 -18.46 12.82
C ILE A 104 -17.44 -18.84 12.40
N ASP A 105 -18.04 -19.71 13.22
CA ASP A 105 -19.40 -20.23 13.03
C ASP A 105 -20.40 -19.55 13.98
N ILE A 106 -21.33 -18.79 13.40
CA ILE A 106 -22.43 -18.11 14.13
C ILE A 106 -23.80 -18.82 14.01
N SER A 107 -23.85 -20.04 13.46
CA SER A 107 -25.09 -20.79 13.22
C SER A 107 -25.87 -21.10 14.51
N GLN A 108 -25.17 -21.32 15.63
CA GLN A 108 -25.79 -21.63 16.93
C GLN A 108 -25.78 -20.44 17.90
N ASN A 109 -24.63 -19.77 18.07
CA ASN A 109 -24.47 -18.68 19.03
C ASN A 109 -23.57 -17.56 18.49
N GLY A 110 -23.59 -16.39 19.13
CA GLY A 110 -22.95 -15.18 18.64
C GLY A 110 -23.82 -14.40 17.65
N SER A 111 -23.32 -13.24 17.25
CA SER A 111 -23.97 -12.35 16.28
C SER A 111 -22.96 -11.43 15.60
N ILE A 112 -23.21 -11.09 14.34
CA ILE A 112 -22.42 -10.11 13.59
C ILE A 112 -23.37 -9.05 13.09
N LEU A 113 -23.22 -7.85 13.63
CA LEU A 113 -24.00 -6.66 13.27
C LEU A 113 -23.12 -5.69 12.49
N TYR A 114 -23.69 -4.96 11.55
CA TYR A 114 -22.97 -3.93 10.80
C TYR A 114 -23.86 -2.76 10.37
N LYS A 115 -23.23 -1.61 10.10
CA LYS A 115 -23.88 -0.42 9.55
C LYS A 115 -22.89 0.40 8.72
N TYR A 116 -23.29 0.82 7.52
CA TYR A 116 -22.66 1.95 6.83
C TYR A 116 -23.50 3.20 7.08
N THR A 117 -22.88 4.28 7.53
CA THR A 117 -23.61 5.44 8.05
C THR A 117 -22.88 6.76 7.86
N LYS A 118 -23.66 7.85 7.95
CA LYS A 118 -23.21 9.25 8.00
C LYS A 118 -23.74 9.96 9.25
N GLU A 119 -24.07 9.18 10.29
CA GLU A 119 -24.63 9.67 11.54
C GLU A 119 -23.57 10.50 12.32
N GLU A 120 -23.88 11.78 12.56
CA GLU A 120 -22.92 12.76 13.09
C GLU A 120 -22.36 12.37 14.48
N SER A 121 -23.16 11.68 15.30
CA SER A 121 -22.76 11.11 16.61
C SER A 121 -21.55 10.18 16.48
N LEU A 122 -21.62 9.21 15.56
CA LEU A 122 -20.60 8.18 15.32
C LEU A 122 -19.39 8.76 14.58
N LEU A 123 -19.63 9.68 13.64
CA LEU A 123 -18.56 10.42 12.96
C LEU A 123 -17.75 11.28 13.94
N LYS A 124 -18.42 11.92 14.91
CA LYS A 124 -17.78 12.68 15.99
C LYS A 124 -16.96 11.77 16.92
N GLN A 125 -17.54 10.67 17.40
CA GLN A 125 -16.82 9.68 18.24
C GLN A 125 -15.57 9.15 17.51
N ALA A 126 -15.68 8.84 16.22
CA ALA A 126 -14.56 8.35 15.43
C ALA A 126 -13.48 9.42 15.21
N LYS A 127 -13.88 10.67 14.97
CA LYS A 127 -12.95 11.80 14.85
C LYS A 127 -12.19 12.03 16.16
N GLU A 128 -12.89 12.06 17.30
CA GLU A 128 -12.26 12.24 18.62
C GLU A 128 -11.24 11.13 18.89
N LEU A 129 -11.59 9.87 18.62
CA LEU A 129 -10.70 8.73 18.80
C LEU A 129 -9.48 8.75 17.84
N ILE A 130 -9.67 9.19 16.59
CA ILE A 130 -8.58 9.35 15.60
C ILE A 130 -7.66 10.51 15.99
N VAL A 131 -8.18 11.66 16.42
CA VAL A 131 -7.37 12.84 16.78
C VAL A 131 -6.61 12.62 18.09
N ASP A 132 -7.16 11.86 19.04
CA ASP A 132 -6.49 11.47 20.27
C ASP A 132 -5.28 10.54 19.99
N GLY A 133 -5.42 9.59 19.07
CA GLY A 133 -4.31 8.75 18.60
C GLY A 133 -3.36 9.42 17.61
N PHE A 134 -3.84 10.39 16.83
CA PHE A 134 -3.10 11.10 15.79
C PHE A 134 -3.38 12.62 15.85
N PRO A 135 -2.77 13.37 16.78
CA PRO A 135 -3.02 14.81 16.96
C PRO A 135 -2.73 15.65 15.69
N GLN A 136 -1.85 15.17 14.81
CA GLN A 136 -1.57 15.78 13.51
C GLN A 136 -2.76 15.73 12.52
N SER A 137 -3.73 14.85 12.77
CA SER A 137 -4.94 14.67 11.95
C SER A 137 -6.11 15.57 12.39
N ILE A 138 -5.86 16.64 13.15
CA ILE A 138 -6.92 17.56 13.67
C ILE A 138 -7.82 18.18 12.57
N GLN A 139 -7.33 18.24 11.33
CA GLN A 139 -8.08 18.71 10.15
C GLN A 139 -8.95 17.62 9.49
N PHE A 140 -8.84 16.35 9.90
CA PHE A 140 -9.66 15.26 9.39
C PHE A 140 -11.14 15.46 9.78
N GLN A 141 -12.04 15.36 8.80
CA GLN A 141 -13.48 15.58 8.97
C GLN A 141 -14.24 14.42 8.34
N PRO A 142 -14.50 13.33 9.09
CA PRO A 142 -15.09 12.13 8.52
C PRO A 142 -16.51 12.39 8.02
N ASN A 143 -16.81 11.93 6.82
CA ASN A 143 -18.12 12.10 6.17
C ASN A 143 -18.91 10.79 6.05
N SER A 144 -18.25 9.64 6.28
CA SER A 144 -18.89 8.33 6.33
C SER A 144 -18.08 7.35 7.17
N LEU A 145 -18.81 6.39 7.77
CA LEU A 145 -18.29 5.38 8.67
C LEU A 145 -18.97 4.04 8.35
N LEU A 146 -18.17 3.01 8.09
CA LEU A 146 -18.58 1.61 8.09
C LEU A 146 -18.17 1.00 9.43
N VAL A 147 -19.06 0.29 10.11
CA VAL A 147 -18.73 -0.45 11.34
C VAL A 147 -19.33 -1.86 11.30
N SER A 148 -18.58 -2.82 11.81
CA SER A 148 -19.00 -4.21 12.01
C SER A 148 -18.57 -4.71 13.38
N THR A 149 -19.43 -5.46 14.06
CA THR A 149 -19.25 -5.96 15.43
C THR A 149 -19.50 -7.45 15.49
N TRP A 150 -18.44 -8.23 15.73
CA TRP A 150 -18.50 -9.66 15.98
C TRP A 150 -18.62 -9.84 17.50
N ARG A 151 -19.81 -10.21 17.97
CA ARG A 151 -20.14 -10.34 19.40
C ARG A 151 -20.39 -11.80 19.77
N ASP A 152 -19.70 -12.26 20.81
CA ASP A 152 -19.83 -13.60 21.41
C ASP A 152 -19.67 -14.73 20.37
N VAL A 153 -18.80 -14.52 19.38
CA VAL A 153 -18.57 -15.48 18.29
C VAL A 153 -17.64 -16.61 18.75
N ARG A 154 -17.73 -17.77 18.10
CA ARG A 154 -16.97 -18.99 18.42
C ARG A 154 -16.21 -19.51 17.19
N SER A 155 -15.21 -20.38 17.39
CA SER A 155 -14.53 -21.06 16.28
C SER A 155 -15.22 -22.35 15.86
N ALA A 156 -15.24 -22.66 14.56
CA ALA A 156 -15.73 -23.91 14.04
C ALA A 156 -14.70 -25.07 14.18
N PRO A 157 -15.12 -26.31 14.46
CA PRO A 157 -16.34 -26.77 15.12
C PRO A 157 -16.11 -26.95 16.64
N ASP A 158 -15.57 -25.95 17.34
CA ASP A 158 -15.17 -26.11 18.75
C ASP A 158 -16.37 -26.15 19.71
N GLU A 159 -16.46 -27.23 20.51
CA GLU A 159 -17.46 -27.37 21.59
C GLU A 159 -17.05 -26.61 22.87
N SER A 160 -15.91 -25.91 22.88
CA SER A 160 -15.46 -25.14 24.05
C SER A 160 -16.31 -23.88 24.32
N ASP A 161 -16.32 -23.43 25.58
CA ASP A 161 -17.00 -22.20 26.02
C ASP A 161 -16.25 -20.90 25.67
N LYS A 162 -15.19 -20.96 24.86
CA LYS A 162 -14.39 -19.79 24.47
C LYS A 162 -15.16 -18.88 23.50
N ARG A 163 -15.15 -17.58 23.74
CA ARG A 163 -15.85 -16.59 22.91
C ARG A 163 -14.97 -15.38 22.60
N ASN A 164 -15.07 -14.88 21.38
CA ASN A 164 -14.40 -13.65 20.96
C ASN A 164 -15.44 -12.53 20.78
N THR A 165 -15.09 -11.32 21.22
CA THR A 165 -15.87 -10.10 20.95
C THR A 165 -14.94 -8.98 20.51
N PHE A 166 -15.14 -8.51 19.29
CA PHE A 166 -14.33 -7.45 18.67
C PHE A 166 -15.16 -6.63 17.67
N GLN A 167 -14.74 -5.40 17.44
CA GLN A 167 -15.36 -4.46 16.52
C GLN A 167 -14.29 -3.88 15.58
N ALA A 168 -14.70 -3.57 14.36
CA ALA A 168 -13.88 -2.80 13.45
C ALA A 168 -14.70 -1.72 12.75
N ALA A 169 -14.08 -0.55 12.56
CA ALA A 169 -14.67 0.57 11.84
C ALA A 169 -13.71 1.11 10.78
N ILE A 170 -14.26 1.52 9.64
CA ILE A 170 -13.55 2.14 8.52
C ILE A 170 -14.18 3.51 8.30
N VAL A 171 -13.36 4.56 8.45
CA VAL A 171 -13.81 5.95 8.61
C VAL A 171 -13.11 6.80 7.57
N THR A 172 -13.85 7.55 6.74
CA THR A 172 -13.26 8.34 5.64
C THR A 172 -13.86 9.74 5.54
N ASP A 173 -13.06 10.67 5.00
CA ASP A 173 -13.50 11.98 4.49
C ASP A 173 -13.58 12.01 2.94
N GLY A 174 -13.40 10.86 2.28
CA GLY A 174 -13.31 10.73 0.81
C GLY A 174 -11.91 10.96 0.23
N VAL A 175 -10.93 11.33 1.06
CA VAL A 175 -9.52 11.52 0.69
C VAL A 175 -8.60 10.67 1.58
N GLN A 176 -8.70 10.84 2.91
CA GLN A 176 -8.08 10.01 3.92
C GLN A 176 -9.07 8.96 4.44
N THR A 177 -8.54 7.82 4.87
CA THR A 177 -9.32 6.72 5.45
C THR A 177 -8.55 6.14 6.62
N PHE A 178 -9.24 5.87 7.72
CA PHE A 178 -8.69 5.19 8.88
C PHE A 178 -9.40 3.86 9.12
N ALA A 179 -8.66 2.82 9.47
CA ALA A 179 -9.18 1.60 10.07
C ALA A 179 -8.98 1.66 11.57
N ILE A 180 -10.03 1.35 12.33
CA ILE A 180 -10.06 1.26 13.79
C ILE A 180 -10.43 -0.18 14.13
N PHE A 181 -9.62 -0.85 14.97
CA PHE A 181 -9.89 -2.19 15.50
C PHE A 181 -9.98 -2.12 17.02
N MET A 182 -10.98 -2.79 17.59
CA MET A 182 -11.31 -2.74 19.01
C MET A 182 -11.58 -4.15 19.53
N TYR A 183 -10.76 -4.63 20.48
CA TYR A 183 -10.84 -5.97 21.04
C TYR A 183 -11.24 -5.91 22.51
N SER A 184 -12.40 -6.47 22.87
CA SER A 184 -12.84 -6.59 24.26
C SER A 184 -12.68 -8.01 24.83
N ARG A 185 -12.67 -9.04 23.97
CA ARG A 185 -12.40 -10.44 24.35
C ARG A 185 -11.83 -11.25 23.18
N LEU A 186 -10.80 -12.05 23.45
CA LEU A 186 -10.21 -13.03 22.52
C LEU A 186 -9.84 -14.31 23.30
N ASP A 187 -10.84 -15.12 23.67
CA ASP A 187 -10.63 -16.36 24.45
C ASP A 187 -10.04 -17.50 23.59
N PHE A 188 -10.27 -17.47 22.26
CA PHE A 188 -9.63 -18.36 21.30
C PHE A 188 -8.71 -17.61 20.33
N VAL A 189 -7.53 -18.19 20.12
CA VAL A 189 -6.48 -17.66 19.23
C VAL A 189 -6.25 -18.55 17.99
N SER A 190 -6.78 -19.76 17.99
CA SER A 190 -6.65 -20.71 16.86
C SER A 190 -7.52 -20.26 15.69
N ALA A 191 -7.04 -20.51 14.48
CA ALA A 191 -7.79 -20.20 13.25
C ALA A 191 -8.83 -21.26 12.88
N PHE A 192 -8.73 -22.49 13.39
CA PHE A 192 -9.68 -23.60 13.23
C PHE A 192 -9.32 -24.73 14.23
N ASN A 193 -10.20 -25.71 14.46
CA ASN A 193 -9.97 -26.78 15.44
C ASN A 193 -9.43 -28.12 14.86
N LYS A 194 -8.66 -28.87 15.66
CA LYS A 194 -8.02 -30.15 15.27
C LYS A 194 -9.03 -31.30 15.25
N GLY A 195 -9.60 -31.60 14.08
CA GLY A 195 -10.49 -32.76 13.90
C GLY A 195 -10.31 -33.58 12.61
N LYS A 196 -9.79 -32.99 11.53
CA LYS A 196 -9.60 -33.67 10.24
C LYS A 196 -8.23 -33.31 9.64
N SER A 197 -7.48 -34.34 9.23
CA SER A 197 -6.22 -34.27 8.46
C SER A 197 -5.09 -33.37 8.97
N GLY A 198 -4.44 -33.75 10.08
CA GLY A 198 -2.97 -33.68 10.26
C GLY A 198 -2.18 -32.42 9.87
N SER A 199 -2.77 -31.23 9.87
CA SER A 199 -2.13 -29.97 9.50
C SER A 199 -1.45 -29.28 10.68
N GLU A 200 -0.48 -28.42 10.37
CA GLU A 200 0.24 -27.57 11.34
C GLU A 200 -0.72 -26.64 12.12
N ASP A 201 -0.34 -26.29 13.34
CA ASP A 201 -1.09 -25.37 14.20
C ASP A 201 -1.19 -23.97 13.57
N ARG A 202 -2.42 -23.47 13.37
CA ARG A 202 -2.69 -22.17 12.74
C ARG A 202 -3.49 -21.28 13.67
N TYR A 203 -3.10 -20.02 13.75
CA TYR A 203 -3.69 -18.99 14.61
C TYR A 203 -4.34 -17.87 13.80
N GLY A 204 -5.30 -17.18 14.40
CA GLY A 204 -6.07 -16.12 13.75
C GLY A 204 -5.19 -14.95 13.27
N GLU A 205 -5.59 -14.33 12.16
CA GLU A 205 -4.81 -13.25 11.53
C GLU A 205 -5.55 -11.90 11.60
N ALA A 206 -4.92 -10.92 12.22
CA ALA A 206 -5.36 -9.53 12.29
C ALA A 206 -4.45 -8.63 11.41
N GLY A 207 -5.04 -7.67 10.69
CA GLY A 207 -4.31 -6.83 9.75
C GLY A 207 -5.16 -6.33 8.58
N PHE A 208 -4.49 -5.78 7.57
CA PHE A 208 -5.11 -5.36 6.32
C PHE A 208 -4.12 -5.48 5.15
N THR A 209 -4.64 -5.63 3.94
CA THR A 209 -3.86 -5.77 2.70
C THR A 209 -4.68 -5.31 1.50
N ASP A 210 -4.04 -4.77 0.47
CA ASP A 210 -4.68 -4.52 -0.85
C ASP A 210 -4.74 -5.79 -1.73
N GLY A 211 -4.45 -6.95 -1.14
CA GLY A 211 -4.32 -8.23 -1.82
C GLY A 211 -2.88 -8.52 -2.25
N THR A 212 -1.96 -7.57 -2.14
CA THR A 212 -0.52 -7.75 -2.42
C THR A 212 0.29 -7.89 -1.14
N SER A 213 1.35 -8.71 -1.18
CA SER A 213 2.29 -8.83 -0.06
C SER A 213 3.18 -7.59 0.17
N GLN A 214 3.07 -6.57 -0.68
CA GLN A 214 3.84 -5.31 -0.57
C GLN A 214 3.13 -4.27 0.31
N HIS A 215 1.81 -4.31 0.38
CA HIS A 215 1.00 -3.41 1.22
C HIS A 215 0.18 -4.17 2.26
N THR A 216 0.67 -5.33 2.71
CA THR A 216 0.13 -6.04 3.88
C THR A 216 0.68 -5.43 5.16
N VAL A 217 -0.22 -5.08 6.08
CA VAL A 217 0.08 -4.68 7.46
C VAL A 217 -0.56 -5.69 8.39
N LEU A 218 0.27 -6.41 9.16
CA LEU A 218 -0.22 -7.27 10.23
C LEU A 218 -0.27 -6.50 11.54
N LEU A 219 -1.31 -6.73 12.34
CA LEU A 219 -1.33 -6.30 13.74
C LEU A 219 -0.43 -7.23 14.59
N PRO A 220 0.09 -6.76 15.74
CA PRO A 220 1.04 -7.54 16.54
C PRO A 220 0.50 -8.91 17.01
N GLY A 221 1.31 -9.96 16.88
CA GLY A 221 0.92 -11.33 17.24
C GLY A 221 0.05 -12.06 16.20
N SER A 222 -0.47 -11.37 15.18
CA SER A 222 -1.25 -11.94 14.06
C SER A 222 -0.60 -13.19 13.45
N GLY A 223 -1.40 -14.25 13.28
CA GLY A 223 -0.94 -15.54 12.74
C GLY A 223 -0.13 -16.40 13.71
N THR A 224 -0.02 -16.00 14.99
CA THR A 224 0.68 -16.72 16.07
C THR A 224 -0.19 -16.88 17.31
N GLU A 225 0.22 -17.73 18.26
CA GLU A 225 -0.46 -17.90 19.56
C GLU A 225 -0.63 -16.58 20.36
N ARG A 226 0.19 -15.56 20.04
CA ARG A 226 0.19 -14.25 20.71
C ARG A 226 -0.78 -13.23 20.09
N VAL A 227 -1.66 -13.62 19.17
CA VAL A 227 -2.70 -12.73 18.65
C VAL A 227 -3.67 -12.25 19.76
N ASP A 228 -3.68 -12.89 20.93
CA ASP A 228 -4.35 -12.40 22.14
C ASP A 228 -3.72 -11.10 22.71
N GLN A 229 -2.48 -10.75 22.35
CA GLN A 229 -1.84 -9.51 22.79
C GLN A 229 -2.53 -8.26 22.25
N LEU A 230 -3.37 -8.40 21.22
CA LEU A 230 -4.20 -7.32 20.68
C LEU A 230 -5.18 -6.74 21.71
N LEU A 231 -5.54 -7.49 22.76
CA LEU A 231 -6.32 -7.03 23.92
C LEU A 231 -5.50 -6.14 24.89
N ARG A 232 -4.18 -6.28 24.89
CA ARG A 232 -3.27 -5.83 25.97
C ARG A 232 -2.22 -4.80 25.52
N GLU A 233 -2.15 -4.57 24.21
CA GLU A 233 -1.29 -3.63 23.53
C GLU A 233 -2.12 -2.69 22.64
N SER A 234 -1.50 -1.61 22.16
CA SER A 234 -2.11 -0.61 21.28
C SER A 234 -1.04 0.28 20.64
N ASN A 235 -1.24 0.69 19.39
CA ASN A 235 -0.39 1.68 18.74
C ASN A 235 -0.73 3.15 19.09
N ILE A 236 -1.77 3.38 19.90
CA ILE A 236 -2.20 4.70 20.40
C ILE A 236 -2.23 4.76 21.94
N GLY A 237 -1.60 3.79 22.63
CA GLY A 237 -1.55 3.76 24.09
C GLY A 237 -2.85 3.38 24.82
N LYS A 238 -3.91 2.97 24.10
CA LYS A 238 -5.19 2.49 24.66
C LYS A 238 -5.36 0.99 24.41
N PRO A 239 -4.97 0.11 25.34
CA PRO A 239 -4.88 -1.33 25.08
C PRO A 239 -6.20 -1.93 24.57
N GLY A 240 -6.14 -2.74 23.52
CA GLY A 240 -7.34 -3.21 22.83
C GLY A 240 -7.78 -2.32 21.67
N VAL A 241 -7.29 -1.08 21.53
CA VAL A 241 -7.61 -0.16 20.43
C VAL A 241 -6.43 0.01 19.48
N TRP A 242 -6.65 -0.19 18.19
CA TRP A 242 -5.64 -0.03 17.14
C TRP A 242 -6.17 0.85 16.02
N ILE A 243 -5.42 1.86 15.58
CA ILE A 243 -5.85 2.82 14.56
C ILE A 243 -4.77 3.00 13.51
N TYR A 244 -5.13 2.84 12.23
CA TYR A 244 -4.20 2.97 11.11
C TYR A 244 -4.76 3.89 10.04
N LEU A 245 -3.93 4.82 9.54
CA LEU A 245 -4.23 5.54 8.29
C LEU A 245 -4.01 4.57 7.11
N ILE A 246 -5.06 4.38 6.31
CA ILE A 246 -5.11 3.42 5.21
C ILE A 246 -5.52 4.06 3.86
N GLY A 247 -5.57 5.40 3.75
CA GLY A 247 -5.96 6.14 2.54
C GLY A 247 -4.82 6.83 1.78
N ASP A 248 -5.08 7.18 0.51
CA ASP A 248 -4.13 7.72 -0.49
C ASP A 248 -3.43 9.04 -0.09
N ARG A 249 -2.08 9.02 -0.08
CA ARG A 249 -1.21 10.21 -0.02
C ARG A 249 -0.42 10.40 -1.33
N ARG A 250 -1.09 10.89 -2.37
CA ARG A 250 -0.57 11.23 -3.71
C ARG A 250 0.55 12.31 -3.78
N LYS A 251 1.27 12.59 -2.69
CA LYS A 251 2.36 13.58 -2.58
C LYS A 251 3.73 12.99 -2.22
N TYR A 252 3.83 11.69 -1.90
CA TYR A 252 5.10 11.05 -1.50
C TYR A 252 5.26 9.66 -2.15
N GLY A 253 6.42 9.39 -2.77
CA GLY A 253 6.66 8.23 -3.66
C GLY A 253 6.91 6.87 -2.98
N ARG A 254 6.47 6.66 -1.74
CA ARG A 254 6.49 5.37 -1.01
C ARG A 254 5.30 5.32 -0.06
N PHE A 255 4.77 4.11 0.18
CA PHE A 255 3.81 3.89 1.25
C PHE A 255 4.46 4.15 2.62
N HIS A 256 3.94 5.12 3.37
CA HIS A 256 4.32 5.40 4.75
C HIS A 256 3.08 5.30 5.64
N ILE A 257 3.12 4.34 6.55
CA ILE A 257 2.13 4.18 7.62
C ILE A 257 2.54 5.12 8.73
N LEU A 258 1.77 6.17 8.98
CA LEU A 258 2.01 7.02 10.14
C LEU A 258 1.67 6.25 11.42
N THR A 259 2.57 6.30 12.39
CA THR A 259 2.30 6.02 13.80
C THR A 259 2.44 7.33 14.60
N SER A 260 1.94 7.39 15.83
CA SER A 260 1.93 8.62 16.62
C SER A 260 3.37 9.07 16.96
N GLY A 261 3.87 10.16 16.35
CA GLY A 261 5.15 10.76 16.71
C GLY A 261 5.88 11.60 15.64
N GLU A 262 5.58 11.42 14.35
CA GLU A 262 6.34 12.08 13.27
C GLU A 262 5.82 13.49 12.92
N LYS A 263 6.75 14.45 12.73
CA LYS A 263 6.47 15.81 12.22
C LYS A 263 6.86 15.95 10.75
N GLN A 264 6.20 16.87 10.06
CA GLN A 264 6.31 17.09 8.62
C GLN A 264 7.17 18.34 8.32
N GLU A 265 8.20 18.21 7.47
CA GLU A 265 8.90 19.34 6.84
C GLU A 265 8.36 19.58 5.41
N ILE A 266 8.45 20.84 4.95
CA ILE A 266 7.92 21.30 3.67
C ILE A 266 8.97 22.20 3.01
N ASP A 267 9.45 21.82 1.82
CA ASP A 267 10.32 22.66 0.99
C ASP A 267 9.57 23.25 -0.21
N GLU A 268 9.88 24.51 -0.54
CA GLU A 268 9.47 25.21 -1.77
C GLU A 268 10.68 25.35 -2.75
N PRO A 269 10.44 25.53 -4.08
CA PRO A 269 11.50 25.50 -5.10
C PRO A 269 11.98 26.89 -5.59
N GLN A 270 13.12 26.93 -6.32
CA GLN A 270 13.62 27.89 -7.35
C GLN A 270 15.17 28.11 -7.24
N PRO A 271 15.93 28.67 -8.22
CA PRO A 271 16.07 28.30 -9.65
C PRO A 271 17.56 28.27 -10.16
N ASP A 272 17.78 28.14 -11.48
CA ASP A 272 19.08 27.96 -12.20
C ASP A 272 20.10 29.14 -12.18
N ILE A 273 21.40 28.88 -12.53
CA ILE A 273 22.21 29.56 -13.59
C ILE A 273 23.73 29.15 -13.67
N MET A 274 24.18 28.85 -14.91
CA MET A 274 25.49 28.85 -15.63
C MET A 274 26.93 28.88 -15.00
N TYR A 275 27.86 28.23 -15.73
CA TYR A 275 29.35 28.12 -15.66
C TYR A 275 30.10 29.09 -16.65
N PRO A 276 31.47 29.09 -16.84
CA PRO A 276 32.69 28.71 -16.05
C PRO A 276 33.71 29.93 -16.05
N PRO A 277 35.06 29.90 -16.36
CA PRO A 277 36.19 28.92 -16.24
C PRO A 277 37.57 29.47 -15.69
N ASN A 278 38.57 28.57 -15.51
CA ASN A 278 40.06 28.75 -15.60
C ASN A 278 40.82 29.62 -14.53
N VAL A 279 42.06 29.33 -14.07
CA VAL A 279 43.11 28.31 -14.38
C VAL A 279 44.16 28.18 -13.21
N PHE A 280 44.57 26.94 -12.84
CA PHE A 280 45.82 26.42 -12.15
C PHE A 280 46.56 27.23 -11.03
N LYS A 281 47.18 26.64 -9.99
CA LYS A 281 48.02 25.40 -9.93
C LYS A 281 48.18 24.82 -8.48
N GLN A 282 48.59 23.54 -8.42
CA GLN A 282 48.79 22.60 -7.28
C GLN A 282 49.99 22.89 -6.32
N PRO A 283 50.29 22.07 -5.26
CA PRO A 283 49.64 20.82 -4.76
C PRO A 283 49.36 20.74 -3.23
N GLU A 284 48.37 19.93 -2.80
CA GLU A 284 48.48 19.14 -1.55
C GLU A 284 47.47 17.97 -1.48
N LEU A 285 47.72 17.04 -0.55
CA LEU A 285 47.25 15.63 -0.51
C LEU A 285 45.74 15.35 -0.67
N TYR A 286 45.44 14.28 -1.42
CA TYR A 286 44.13 13.63 -1.47
C TYR A 286 43.75 12.97 -0.13
N GLN A 287 42.57 13.28 0.39
CA GLN A 287 41.77 12.36 1.23
C GLN A 287 40.38 12.21 0.60
N THR A 288 40.20 11.16 -0.20
CA THR A 288 38.87 10.73 -0.66
C THR A 288 38.19 9.90 0.42
N PRO A 289 36.88 10.09 0.69
CA PRO A 289 36.14 9.24 1.61
C PRO A 289 35.97 7.84 0.98
N TYR A 290 36.43 6.80 1.68
CA TYR A 290 36.15 5.42 1.30
C TYR A 290 34.65 5.14 1.44
N ARG A 291 34.04 4.60 0.38
CA ARG A 291 32.64 4.18 0.36
C ARG A 291 32.59 2.76 -0.17
N GLU A 292 32.53 1.78 0.74
CA GLU A 292 32.37 0.38 0.37
C GLU A 292 31.25 -0.31 1.16
N ILE A 293 30.66 -1.30 0.50
CA ILE A 293 29.53 -2.11 0.97
C ILE A 293 30.05 -3.50 1.26
N THR A 294 29.80 -4.03 2.45
CA THR A 294 30.04 -5.43 2.79
C THR A 294 28.75 -6.10 3.24
N THR A 295 28.45 -7.26 2.64
CA THR A 295 27.33 -8.12 3.06
C THR A 295 27.71 -8.93 4.28
N THR A 296 27.14 -8.59 5.43
CA THR A 296 27.20 -9.41 6.65
C THR A 296 25.80 -9.85 7.02
N SER A 297 25.53 -11.17 7.06
CA SER A 297 24.22 -11.67 7.48
C SER A 297 24.07 -11.60 9.01
N MET A 298 23.34 -10.60 9.50
CA MET A 298 22.91 -10.49 10.90
C MET A 298 21.40 -10.74 11.02
N SER A 299 21.00 -11.71 11.83
CA SER A 299 19.60 -11.99 12.16
C SER A 299 19.27 -11.40 13.55
N ILE A 300 18.91 -10.12 13.59
CA ILE A 300 19.01 -9.29 14.79
C ILE A 300 17.59 -8.75 15.15
N PRO A 301 16.83 -9.34 16.11
CA PRO A 301 15.44 -8.95 16.39
C PRO A 301 15.33 -7.84 17.44
N SER A 302 15.15 -6.60 16.98
CA SER A 302 14.40 -5.46 17.56
C SER A 302 14.98 -4.12 17.09
N GLY A 303 14.11 -3.17 16.78
CA GLY A 303 14.49 -1.82 16.32
C GLY A 303 14.90 -0.89 17.46
N GLY A 304 15.89 -1.28 18.26
CA GLY A 304 16.51 -0.42 19.27
C GLY A 304 17.84 0.17 18.80
N LEU A 305 18.17 1.38 19.25
CA LEU A 305 19.51 1.96 19.03
C LEU A 305 20.55 1.15 19.82
N LEU A 306 21.48 0.50 19.11
CA LEU A 306 22.65 -0.15 19.70
C LEU A 306 23.88 0.72 19.48
N ASN A 307 24.47 1.18 20.59
CA ASN A 307 25.68 2.00 20.60
C ASN A 307 26.87 1.17 21.05
N ARG A 308 27.85 1.00 20.16
CA ARG A 308 29.12 0.32 20.46
C ARG A 308 30.29 1.29 20.42
N SER A 309 31.17 1.19 21.42
CA SER A 309 32.48 1.83 21.42
C SER A 309 33.57 0.79 21.69
N ALA A 310 34.55 0.74 20.79
CA ALA A 310 35.74 -0.10 20.94
C ALA A 310 37.00 0.76 20.84
N ILE A 311 37.93 0.56 21.78
CA ILE A 311 39.25 1.19 21.78
C ILE A 311 40.27 0.11 21.47
N ILE A 312 40.95 0.24 20.33
CA ILE A 312 41.97 -0.70 19.89
C ILE A 312 43.35 -0.06 20.06
N LYS A 313 44.17 -0.68 20.91
CA LYS A 313 45.58 -0.31 21.12
C LYS A 313 46.48 -1.38 20.51
N VAL A 314 47.36 -0.96 19.60
CA VAL A 314 48.29 -1.85 18.90
C VAL A 314 49.70 -1.65 19.45
N PHE A 315 50.34 -2.76 19.79
CA PHE A 315 51.72 -2.82 20.28
C PHE A 315 52.55 -3.68 19.31
N GLU A 316 53.81 -3.34 19.12
CA GLU A 316 54.78 -4.19 18.42
C GLU A 316 55.63 -4.94 19.46
N ASP A 317 56.23 -6.07 19.09
CA ASP A 317 56.96 -6.92 20.05
C ASP A 317 58.22 -6.23 20.60
N ASP A 318 58.59 -6.63 21.82
CA ASP A 318 59.78 -6.28 22.61
C ASP A 318 59.95 -4.84 23.14
N ASP A 319 59.17 -3.84 22.71
CA ASP A 319 59.13 -2.52 23.39
C ASP A 319 57.70 -1.96 23.48
N LEU A 320 57.19 -1.81 24.71
CA LEU A 320 55.80 -1.45 25.07
C LEU A 320 55.39 0.00 24.76
N THR A 321 55.85 0.55 23.64
CA THR A 321 55.55 1.91 23.18
C THR A 321 54.28 1.94 22.34
N GLU A 322 53.26 2.66 22.80
CA GLU A 322 51.96 2.80 22.13
C GLU A 322 52.09 3.67 20.87
N GLN A 323 52.21 3.06 19.69
CA GLN A 323 52.41 3.80 18.43
C GLN A 323 51.14 4.44 17.86
N THR A 324 50.00 3.73 17.92
CA THR A 324 48.72 4.23 17.38
C THR A 324 47.54 3.70 18.20
N SER A 325 46.59 4.58 18.47
CA SER A 325 45.26 4.23 18.95
C SER A 325 44.24 4.61 17.88
N VAL A 326 43.28 3.72 17.62
CA VAL A 326 42.16 3.97 16.71
C VAL A 326 40.88 3.76 17.52
N THR A 327 40.05 4.80 17.56
CA THR A 327 38.74 4.74 18.22
C THR A 327 37.69 4.49 17.16
N ILE A 328 36.92 3.42 17.32
CA ILE A 328 35.82 3.05 16.43
C ILE A 328 34.52 3.13 17.21
N LYS A 329 33.62 4.01 16.78
CA LYS A 329 32.24 4.06 17.28
C LYS A 329 31.31 3.58 16.18
N GLN A 330 30.38 2.71 16.54
CA GLN A 330 29.38 2.17 15.61
C GLN A 330 27.99 2.37 16.18
N VAL A 331 27.17 3.10 15.43
CA VAL A 331 25.76 3.37 15.72
C VAL A 331 24.93 2.60 14.70
N PHE A 332 24.26 1.54 15.15
CA PHE A 332 23.45 0.69 14.28
C PHE A 332 22.07 1.34 14.11
N LYS A 333 21.72 1.69 12.86
CA LYS A 333 20.50 2.43 12.52
C LYS A 333 19.32 1.55 12.07
N GLY A 334 19.54 0.24 11.93
CA GLY A 334 18.50 -0.73 11.55
C GLY A 334 18.86 -1.49 10.27
N ILE A 335 17.85 -2.01 9.57
CA ILE A 335 18.01 -2.75 8.32
C ILE A 335 17.09 -2.12 7.25
N GLU A 336 17.67 -1.68 6.13
CA GLU A 336 16.91 -1.23 4.96
C GLU A 336 17.25 -2.11 3.75
N ALA A 337 16.25 -2.55 2.99
CA ALA A 337 16.41 -3.40 1.80
C ALA A 337 17.26 -4.68 2.02
N GLY A 338 17.27 -5.23 3.24
CA GLY A 338 18.06 -6.41 3.61
C GLY A 338 19.54 -6.11 3.95
N ILE A 339 19.93 -4.85 4.02
CA ILE A 339 21.28 -4.39 4.37
C ILE A 339 21.23 -3.70 5.75
N VAL A 340 22.11 -4.10 6.66
CA VAL A 340 22.26 -3.45 7.97
C VAL A 340 22.89 -2.07 7.77
N GLN A 341 22.21 -1.01 8.19
CA GLN A 341 22.78 0.34 8.19
C GLN A 341 23.54 0.59 9.49
N VAL A 342 24.83 0.92 9.35
CA VAL A 342 25.74 1.23 10.46
C VAL A 342 26.46 2.53 10.14
N GLU A 343 26.30 3.54 10.99
CA GLU A 343 27.20 4.69 10.97
C GLU A 343 28.44 4.34 11.77
N THR A 344 29.61 4.40 11.10
CA THR A 344 30.90 4.09 11.70
C THR A 344 31.76 5.35 11.70
N GLU A 345 32.05 5.87 12.90
CA GLU A 345 33.04 6.94 13.11
C GLU A 345 34.38 6.30 13.44
N ILE A 346 35.43 6.59 12.66
CA ILE A 346 36.80 6.11 12.88
C ILE A 346 37.71 7.32 13.06
N ASN A 347 38.26 7.48 14.28
CA ASN A 347 39.26 8.51 14.57
C ASN A 347 40.62 7.86 14.83
N GLY A 348 41.61 8.20 14.00
CA GLY A 348 42.98 7.68 14.04
C GLY A 348 43.63 7.63 12.65
N THR A 349 44.91 7.28 12.57
CA THR A 349 45.67 7.15 11.31
C THR A 349 45.82 5.69 10.86
N LEU A 350 45.41 5.37 9.63
CA LEU A 350 45.49 4.04 9.03
C LEU A 350 46.55 3.95 7.91
N PRO A 351 47.46 2.95 7.91
CA PRO A 351 48.49 2.80 6.89
C PRO A 351 48.06 1.91 5.69
N HIS A 352 48.51 2.26 4.48
CA HIS A 352 48.09 1.63 3.21
C HIS A 352 48.75 0.25 2.92
N PRO A 353 48.02 -0.79 2.48
CA PRO A 353 48.59 -2.09 2.15
C PRO A 353 49.19 -2.16 0.72
N PRO A 354 50.33 -2.84 0.50
CA PRO A 354 50.88 -3.07 -0.83
C PRO A 354 50.35 -4.35 -1.50
N GLY A 355 49.70 -4.21 -2.66
CA GLY A 355 49.39 -5.32 -3.59
C GLY A 355 48.15 -6.18 -3.26
N ASN A 356 47.71 -6.96 -4.25
CA ASN A 356 46.63 -7.95 -4.10
C ASN A 356 47.07 -9.06 -3.12
N LEU A 357 46.36 -9.20 -2.00
CA LEU A 357 46.65 -10.20 -0.97
C LEU A 357 45.36 -10.85 -0.46
N SER A 358 45.43 -12.17 -0.26
CA SER A 358 44.43 -12.93 0.50
C SER A 358 45.06 -13.37 1.83
N VAL A 359 44.35 -13.15 2.94
CA VAL A 359 44.81 -13.51 4.28
C VAL A 359 43.73 -14.29 5.02
N LYS A 360 44.14 -15.43 5.60
CA LYS A 360 43.28 -16.29 6.42
C LYS A 360 43.62 -16.14 7.90
N LEU A 361 42.59 -16.10 8.74
CA LEU A 361 42.67 -16.02 10.19
C LEU A 361 42.27 -17.37 10.84
N GLU A 362 42.84 -17.68 12.00
CA GLU A 362 42.38 -18.77 12.87
C GLU A 362 41.13 -18.39 13.69
N ASN A 363 40.49 -19.35 14.35
CA ASN A 363 39.22 -19.17 15.07
C ASN A 363 39.42 -18.41 16.39
N LEU A 364 38.47 -17.56 16.78
CA LEU A 364 38.51 -16.71 17.98
C LEU A 364 37.40 -17.07 18.97
N ASN A 365 37.64 -16.89 20.28
CA ASN A 365 36.58 -16.91 21.31
C ASN A 365 36.75 -15.69 22.21
N VAL A 366 35.67 -14.99 22.53
CA VAL A 366 35.65 -13.79 23.39
C VAL A 366 34.63 -13.97 24.51
N LYS A 367 35.01 -13.63 25.75
CA LYS A 367 34.14 -13.71 26.93
C LYS A 367 33.64 -12.33 27.36
N TYR A 368 32.32 -12.18 27.43
CA TYR A 368 31.66 -10.95 27.89
C TYR A 368 31.03 -11.16 29.28
N MET A 369 31.33 -10.27 30.21
CA MET A 369 30.83 -10.29 31.59
C MET A 369 29.78 -9.19 31.80
N LYS A 370 28.67 -9.51 32.46
CA LYS A 370 27.67 -8.49 32.84
C LYS A 370 28.30 -7.49 33.82
N LYS A 371 28.13 -6.18 33.58
CA LYS A 371 28.62 -5.09 34.43
C LYS A 371 27.50 -4.35 35.13
N SER A 372 26.40 -4.11 34.43
CA SER A 372 25.15 -3.58 34.99
C SER A 372 23.97 -3.96 34.09
N LEU A 373 22.76 -3.52 34.43
CA LEU A 373 21.57 -3.71 33.60
C LEU A 373 21.80 -3.07 32.21
N GLY A 374 21.80 -3.87 31.15
CA GLY A 374 22.04 -3.39 29.79
C GLY A 374 23.50 -3.10 29.44
N HIS A 375 24.46 -3.49 30.30
CA HIS A 375 25.90 -3.29 30.06
C HIS A 375 26.70 -4.57 30.23
N TYR A 376 27.36 -4.99 29.14
CA TYR A 376 28.34 -6.05 29.14
C TYR A 376 29.69 -5.50 28.68
N ALA A 377 30.78 -6.01 29.25
CA ALA A 377 32.13 -5.64 28.85
C ALA A 377 33.04 -6.86 28.74
N ALA A 378 33.90 -6.85 27.72
CA ALA A 378 35.00 -7.79 27.55
C ALA A 378 36.34 -7.03 27.57
N LYS A 379 37.35 -7.63 28.19
CA LYS A 379 38.72 -7.12 28.20
C LYS A 379 39.69 -8.30 28.15
N GLU A 380 40.19 -8.59 26.96
CA GLU A 380 41.04 -9.75 26.69
C GLU A 380 42.23 -9.37 25.80
N ASP A 381 43.37 -10.00 26.05
CA ASP A 381 44.60 -9.87 25.25
C ASP A 381 44.61 -10.99 24.20
N PHE A 382 44.56 -10.63 22.92
CA PHE A 382 44.44 -11.60 21.82
C PHE A 382 45.73 -11.72 21.02
N VAL A 383 46.22 -12.95 20.87
CA VAL A 383 47.33 -13.30 19.99
C VAL A 383 46.77 -13.85 18.68
N TYR A 384 46.99 -13.14 17.58
CA TYR A 384 46.53 -13.52 16.26
C TYR A 384 47.66 -14.12 15.43
N LYS A 385 47.30 -15.07 14.57
CA LYS A 385 48.20 -15.72 13.63
C LYS A 385 47.63 -15.57 12.22
N LEU A 386 48.37 -14.85 11.38
CA LEU A 386 48.00 -14.57 9.98
C LEU A 386 48.81 -15.45 9.05
N THR A 387 48.17 -16.07 8.06
CA THR A 387 48.88 -16.67 6.92
C THR A 387 48.53 -15.90 5.66
N ALA A 388 49.52 -15.23 5.07
CA ALA A 388 49.40 -14.51 3.81
C ALA A 388 49.93 -15.37 2.65
N SER A 389 49.13 -15.53 1.59
CA SER A 389 49.53 -16.22 0.35
C SER A 389 49.45 -15.27 -0.84
N ASN A 390 50.53 -15.17 -1.61
CA ASN A 390 50.55 -14.42 -2.86
C ASN A 390 50.30 -15.39 -4.03
N ASN A 391 49.20 -15.18 -4.77
CA ASN A 391 48.71 -16.08 -5.82
C ASN A 391 49.72 -16.36 -6.94
N ASN A 392 50.75 -15.53 -7.09
CA ASN A 392 51.73 -15.65 -8.18
C ASN A 392 53.05 -16.34 -7.80
N GLN A 393 53.31 -16.70 -6.52
CA GLN A 393 54.63 -17.23 -6.09
C GLN A 393 54.64 -18.40 -5.10
N ASN A 394 53.50 -18.95 -4.67
CA ASN A 394 53.43 -20.18 -3.87
C ASN A 394 54.25 -20.18 -2.55
N GLN A 395 54.54 -19.02 -1.98
CA GLN A 395 55.07 -18.88 -0.62
C GLN A 395 54.01 -18.32 0.32
N SER A 396 53.92 -18.92 1.52
CA SER A 396 53.06 -18.48 2.61
C SER A 396 53.90 -17.99 3.79
N ILE A 397 53.76 -16.72 4.17
CA ILE A 397 54.44 -16.15 5.34
C ILE A 397 53.44 -16.06 6.49
N THR A 398 53.88 -16.46 7.69
CA THR A 398 53.07 -16.43 8.92
C THR A 398 53.56 -15.35 9.86
N TYR A 399 52.66 -14.53 10.39
CA TYR A 399 52.97 -13.49 11.39
C TYR A 399 52.10 -13.64 12.63
N ASN A 400 52.73 -13.48 13.79
CA ASN A 400 52.04 -13.36 15.08
C ASN A 400 51.94 -11.88 15.48
N PHE A 401 50.93 -11.51 16.27
CA PHE A 401 50.85 -10.22 16.98
C PHE A 401 49.87 -10.30 18.15
N THR A 402 50.08 -9.45 19.14
CA THR A 402 49.22 -9.33 20.33
C THR A 402 48.48 -7.99 20.30
N SER A 403 47.16 -7.98 20.50
CA SER A 403 46.39 -6.74 20.66
C SER A 403 45.51 -6.80 21.90
N LYS A 404 45.31 -5.66 22.56
CA LYS A 404 44.39 -5.54 23.69
C LYS A 404 43.07 -4.97 23.20
N ILE A 405 41.97 -5.68 23.46
CA ILE A 405 40.62 -5.23 23.12
C ILE A 405 39.88 -4.89 24.40
N GLU A 406 39.31 -3.69 24.44
CA GLU A 406 38.37 -3.23 25.47
C GLU A 406 37.08 -2.83 24.73
N ASP A 407 36.04 -3.66 24.90
CA ASP A 407 34.77 -3.59 24.15
C ASP A 407 33.60 -3.45 25.12
N HIS A 408 32.74 -2.46 24.87
CA HIS A 408 31.59 -2.13 25.71
C HIS A 408 30.30 -2.21 24.90
N LEU A 409 29.38 -3.05 25.38
CA LEU A 409 28.07 -3.28 24.78
C LEU A 409 26.98 -2.66 25.66
N HIS A 410 26.32 -1.62 25.13
CA HIS A 410 25.23 -0.92 25.79
C HIS A 410 23.90 -1.16 25.03
N PHE A 411 22.88 -1.63 25.75
CA PHE A 411 21.54 -1.88 25.23
C PHE A 411 20.48 -1.70 26.32
N TYR A 412 19.21 -1.56 25.94
CA TYR A 412 18.10 -1.42 26.90
C TYR A 412 17.56 -2.79 27.31
N GLU A 413 17.74 -3.18 28.58
CA GLU A 413 17.12 -4.38 29.16
C GLU A 413 15.66 -4.09 29.56
N CYS A 414 14.75 -5.02 29.24
CA CYS A 414 13.33 -4.88 29.56
C CYS A 414 13.06 -5.12 31.06
N PRO A 415 12.22 -4.30 31.73
CA PRO A 415 12.16 -4.27 33.20
C PRO A 415 11.47 -5.46 33.86
N ASN A 416 10.64 -6.24 33.16
CA ASN A 416 9.72 -7.19 33.81
C ASN A 416 10.25 -8.61 34.08
N ASN A 417 11.50 -8.96 33.74
CA ASN A 417 12.09 -10.22 34.21
C ASN A 417 13.63 -10.24 34.22
N PRO A 418 14.30 -9.69 35.24
CA PRO A 418 15.77 -9.64 35.30
C PRO A 418 16.45 -11.00 35.59
N HIS A 419 15.72 -12.02 36.07
CA HIS A 419 16.29 -13.29 36.56
C HIS A 419 16.72 -14.30 35.47
N ARG A 420 16.83 -13.90 34.20
CA ARG A 420 17.31 -14.78 33.10
C ARG A 420 18.51 -14.27 32.31
N SER A 421 19.14 -13.17 32.69
CA SER A 421 20.42 -12.76 32.08
C SER A 421 21.56 -13.68 32.55
N ALA A 422 22.27 -14.33 31.62
CA ALA A 422 23.49 -15.06 31.97
C ALA A 422 24.59 -14.07 32.43
N ALA A 423 25.30 -14.43 33.51
CA ALA A 423 26.40 -13.61 34.06
C ALA A 423 27.62 -13.54 33.13
N GLU A 424 27.83 -14.60 32.36
CA GLU A 424 28.88 -14.76 31.35
C GLU A 424 28.27 -15.19 30.02
N VAL A 425 28.72 -14.59 28.91
CA VAL A 425 28.33 -14.93 27.54
C VAL A 425 29.61 -15.16 26.73
N VAL A 426 29.68 -16.27 25.98
CA VAL A 426 30.83 -16.61 25.14
C VAL A 426 30.47 -16.50 23.67
N VAL A 427 31.29 -15.77 22.91
CA VAL A 427 31.14 -15.55 21.46
C VAL A 427 32.31 -16.21 20.73
N SER A 428 32.02 -17.07 19.75
CA SER A 428 33.00 -17.83 18.97
C SER A 428 32.98 -17.42 17.50
N SER A 429 34.11 -17.07 16.92
CA SER A 429 34.29 -16.70 15.50
C SER A 429 35.09 -17.75 14.73
N GLN A 430 34.67 -18.07 13.51
CA GLN A 430 35.25 -19.09 12.63
C GLN A 430 35.19 -18.68 11.16
N ASN A 431 36.01 -19.32 10.31
CA ASN A 431 36.03 -19.10 8.85
C ASN A 431 36.23 -17.63 8.44
N ASN A 432 37.30 -17.03 8.96
CA ASN A 432 37.59 -15.61 8.83
C ASN A 432 38.60 -15.34 7.69
N TYR A 433 38.20 -14.49 6.71
CA TYR A 433 38.96 -14.21 5.49
C TYR A 433 38.96 -12.73 5.11
N ILE A 434 40.08 -12.22 4.60
CA ILE A 434 40.18 -10.89 3.97
C ILE A 434 40.80 -10.98 2.58
N TYR A 435 40.24 -10.20 1.66
CA TYR A 435 40.69 -10.05 0.28
C TYR A 435 40.86 -8.56 -0.08
N HIS A 436 42.07 -8.14 -0.43
CA HIS A 436 42.36 -6.81 -0.97
C HIS A 436 42.46 -6.87 -2.49
N SER A 437 41.73 -5.96 -3.15
CA SER A 437 41.69 -5.80 -4.60
C SER A 437 42.22 -4.42 -4.98
N VAL A 438 43.35 -4.40 -5.68
CA VAL A 438 44.04 -3.19 -6.12
C VAL A 438 43.36 -2.54 -7.34
N ASP A 439 42.64 -3.33 -8.14
CA ASP A 439 42.01 -2.88 -9.39
C ASP A 439 40.83 -1.91 -9.15
N ASP A 440 40.21 -1.98 -7.97
CA ASP A 440 39.10 -1.13 -7.51
C ASP A 440 39.36 -0.48 -6.12
N ALA A 441 40.57 -0.66 -5.56
CA ALA A 441 40.99 -0.19 -4.23
C ALA A 441 40.09 -0.64 -3.07
N THR A 442 39.51 -1.84 -3.17
CA THR A 442 38.53 -2.39 -2.21
C THR A 442 39.14 -3.40 -1.25
N ILE A 443 38.60 -3.49 -0.02
CA ILE A 443 38.96 -4.55 0.94
C ILE A 443 37.72 -5.24 1.46
N ARG A 444 37.60 -6.51 1.07
CA ARG A 444 36.44 -7.37 1.30
C ARG A 444 36.74 -8.35 2.41
N PHE A 445 35.71 -8.65 3.20
CA PHE A 445 35.83 -9.32 4.49
C PHE A 445 34.73 -10.36 4.67
N PHE A 446 35.05 -11.48 5.33
CA PHE A 446 34.12 -12.58 5.59
C PHE A 446 34.37 -13.23 6.96
N SER A 447 33.28 -13.57 7.68
CA SER A 447 33.31 -14.18 9.02
C SER A 447 32.05 -14.99 9.32
N VAL A 448 32.16 -16.03 10.17
CA VAL A 448 31.04 -16.81 10.71
C VAL A 448 31.12 -16.82 12.24
N ASN A 449 30.03 -16.55 12.96
CA ASN A 449 30.03 -16.41 14.43
C ASN A 449 28.94 -17.27 15.12
N LYS A 450 29.18 -17.66 16.38
CA LYS A 450 28.34 -18.56 17.19
C LYS A 450 28.34 -18.14 18.67
N PHE A 451 27.25 -18.40 19.39
CA PHE A 451 27.06 -18.03 20.81
C PHE A 451 26.81 -19.25 21.72
N GLY A 452 27.08 -19.10 23.01
CA GLY A 452 26.70 -20.06 24.04
C GLY A 452 26.55 -19.47 25.44
N THR A 453 25.69 -20.09 26.26
CA THR A 453 25.43 -19.78 27.67
C THR A 453 25.49 -21.06 28.51
N GLN A 454 25.95 -20.97 29.76
CA GLN A 454 25.90 -22.09 30.73
C GLN A 454 24.79 -21.86 31.78
N ALA A 455 24.17 -22.93 32.26
CA ALA A 455 23.01 -22.89 33.14
C ALA A 455 23.37 -22.65 34.64
N PRO A 456 22.47 -22.03 35.43
CA PRO A 456 22.73 -21.69 36.84
C PRO A 456 22.50 -22.86 37.82
N ARG A 457 23.07 -22.75 39.02
CA ARG A 457 22.72 -23.55 40.21
C ARG A 457 21.67 -22.78 41.04
N ASN A 458 20.96 -23.50 41.93
CA ASN A 458 19.83 -23.01 42.74
C ASN A 458 20.07 -21.64 43.43
N ASP A 459 19.06 -20.77 43.43
CA ASP A 459 19.06 -19.41 43.99
C ASP A 459 18.24 -19.35 45.31
N PRO A 460 18.79 -18.86 46.43
CA PRO A 460 18.06 -18.76 47.70
C PRO A 460 16.91 -17.73 47.72
N CYS A 461 16.75 -16.86 46.70
CA CYS A 461 15.63 -15.91 46.60
C CYS A 461 14.34 -16.49 45.97
N ASP A 462 14.33 -17.75 45.52
CA ASP A 462 13.21 -18.40 44.81
C ASP A 462 11.87 -18.48 45.58
N SER A 463 11.84 -18.14 46.88
CA SER A 463 10.64 -18.21 47.74
C SER A 463 9.94 -16.88 48.01
N THR A 464 10.33 -15.80 47.32
CA THR A 464 9.78 -14.43 47.47
C THR A 464 9.70 -13.94 48.94
N PRO A 465 10.83 -13.86 49.68
CA PRO A 465 10.81 -13.57 51.12
C PRO A 465 10.79 -12.07 51.51
N CYS A 466 10.77 -11.15 50.54
CA CYS A 466 10.87 -9.70 50.76
C CYS A 466 9.52 -8.97 50.54
N HIS A 467 9.42 -7.72 51.02
CA HIS A 467 8.24 -6.89 50.78
C HIS A 467 8.04 -6.60 49.29
N GLY A 468 6.79 -6.40 48.83
CA GLY A 468 6.45 -6.26 47.41
C GLY A 468 7.11 -5.08 46.67
N PHE A 469 7.62 -4.08 47.40
CA PHE A 469 8.39 -2.95 46.87
C PHE A 469 9.88 -2.98 47.30
N ALA A 470 10.41 -4.18 47.54
CA ALA A 470 11.80 -4.44 47.87
C ALA A 470 12.38 -5.58 47.02
N GLN A 471 13.66 -5.46 46.67
CA GLN A 471 14.39 -6.51 45.96
C GLN A 471 15.10 -7.46 46.93
N CYS A 472 14.96 -8.75 46.66
CA CYS A 472 15.74 -9.83 47.29
C CYS A 472 17.13 -9.86 46.66
N GLN A 473 18.16 -9.71 47.49
CA GLN A 473 19.57 -9.78 47.13
C GLN A 473 20.18 -11.05 47.73
N PRO A 474 20.41 -12.11 46.93
CA PRO A 474 20.97 -13.37 47.42
C PRO A 474 22.49 -13.26 47.66
N ASP A 475 22.95 -13.73 48.82
CA ASP A 475 24.37 -13.94 49.17
C ASP A 475 24.71 -15.42 48.90
N TYR A 476 25.25 -15.67 47.72
CA TYR A 476 25.64 -17.01 47.25
C TYR A 476 26.89 -17.58 47.93
N GLU A 477 27.68 -16.79 48.66
CA GLU A 477 28.82 -17.32 49.44
C GLU A 477 28.35 -17.91 50.77
N LYS A 478 27.17 -17.49 51.26
CA LYS A 478 26.61 -17.92 52.56
C LYS A 478 25.27 -18.65 52.47
N GLU A 479 24.70 -18.79 51.28
CA GLU A 479 23.35 -19.34 51.04
C GLU A 479 22.23 -18.57 51.78
N THR A 480 22.32 -17.23 51.82
CA THR A 480 21.32 -16.36 52.50
C THR A 480 20.80 -15.26 51.58
N TYR A 481 19.90 -14.39 52.06
CA TYR A 481 19.39 -13.24 51.30
C TYR A 481 19.22 -11.99 52.18
N GLN A 482 19.22 -10.82 51.55
CA GLN A 482 18.88 -9.52 52.16
C GLN A 482 17.82 -8.80 51.33
N CYS A 483 16.93 -8.04 51.97
CA CYS A 483 15.88 -7.30 51.27
C CYS A 483 16.16 -5.79 51.32
N LYS A 484 16.05 -5.10 50.18
CA LYS A 484 16.26 -3.65 50.09
C LYS A 484 15.14 -2.97 49.33
N CYS A 485 14.58 -1.89 49.88
CA CYS A 485 13.54 -1.11 49.21
C CYS A 485 13.99 -0.58 47.84
N ASN A 486 13.04 -0.52 46.91
CA ASN A 486 13.25 0.02 45.58
C ASN A 486 13.56 1.53 45.62
N PRO A 487 14.30 2.08 44.64
CA PRO A 487 14.49 3.53 44.52
C PRO A 487 13.15 4.28 44.50
N GLY A 488 13.10 5.46 45.13
CA GLY A 488 11.84 6.18 45.41
C GLY A 488 11.11 5.71 46.67
N PHE A 489 11.59 4.66 47.36
CA PHE A 489 10.97 4.14 48.58
C PHE A 489 12.00 3.91 49.71
N ALA A 490 11.59 4.17 50.95
CA ALA A 490 12.38 3.96 52.17
C ALA A 490 11.63 3.06 53.16
N GLY A 491 12.35 2.17 53.85
CA GLY A 491 11.75 1.21 54.78
C GLY A 491 12.70 0.09 55.16
N ASP A 492 12.18 -0.96 55.80
CA ASP A 492 12.96 -2.11 56.26
C ASP A 492 13.18 -3.19 55.19
N GLY A 493 12.52 -3.08 54.03
CA GLY A 493 12.65 -4.01 52.91
C GLY A 493 11.94 -5.36 53.08
N ILE A 494 11.54 -5.72 54.29
CA ILE A 494 10.95 -7.05 54.60
C ILE A 494 9.46 -6.94 54.87
N ARG A 495 9.02 -5.85 55.52
CA ARG A 495 7.63 -5.61 55.91
C ARG A 495 7.01 -4.39 55.24
N TYR A 496 7.81 -3.35 54.95
CA TYR A 496 7.32 -2.14 54.30
C TYR A 496 8.44 -1.37 53.58
N CYS A 497 8.02 -0.61 52.58
CA CYS A 497 8.82 0.37 51.84
C CYS A 497 7.85 1.47 51.40
N ASP A 498 7.97 2.65 52.00
CA ASP A 498 7.05 3.77 51.84
C ASP A 498 7.67 4.85 50.93
N ASP A 499 6.83 5.59 50.24
CA ASP A 499 7.18 6.61 49.24
C ASP A 499 8.08 7.71 49.82
N ILE A 500 9.18 8.04 49.13
CA ILE A 500 10.06 9.16 49.45
C ILE A 500 9.54 10.38 48.72
N ASN A 501 9.19 11.45 49.45
CA ASN A 501 8.77 12.69 48.81
C ASN A 501 9.98 13.56 48.42
N GLU A 502 10.50 13.42 47.19
CA GLU A 502 11.71 14.14 46.76
C GLU A 502 11.49 15.65 46.53
N CYS A 503 10.24 16.12 46.42
CA CYS A 503 9.93 17.55 46.35
C CYS A 503 10.14 18.31 47.67
N LEU A 504 10.32 17.59 48.80
CA LEU A 504 10.73 18.18 50.08
C LEU A 504 12.26 18.32 50.22
N ILE A 505 13.03 17.78 49.26
CA ILE A 505 14.48 17.90 49.20
C ILE A 505 14.82 19.18 48.40
N THR A 506 15.75 19.99 48.89
CA THR A 506 16.11 21.24 48.22
C THR A 506 17.04 20.98 47.01
N GLN A 507 16.72 21.62 45.88
CA GLN A 507 17.40 21.53 44.55
C GLN A 507 16.96 20.38 43.62
N THR A 508 15.85 19.68 43.87
CA THR A 508 15.41 18.56 43.00
C THR A 508 14.90 19.00 41.60
N CYS A 509 14.36 20.22 41.46
CA CYS A 509 13.92 20.82 40.19
C CYS A 509 14.67 22.13 39.88
N HIS A 510 14.52 22.66 38.65
CA HIS A 510 15.01 24.00 38.31
C HIS A 510 14.36 25.08 39.22
N PRO A 511 15.05 26.17 39.60
CA PRO A 511 14.48 27.19 40.49
C PRO A 511 13.19 27.85 39.95
N ASN A 512 13.06 27.92 38.62
CA ASN A 512 11.87 28.41 37.93
C ASN A 512 11.00 27.24 37.42
N ALA A 513 10.85 26.20 38.23
CA ALA A 513 9.99 25.04 37.95
C ALA A 513 9.26 24.60 39.22
N ILE A 514 8.07 24.03 39.02
CA ILE A 514 7.20 23.51 40.07
C ILE A 514 7.45 22.01 40.19
N CYS A 515 7.78 21.56 41.40
CA CYS A 515 7.93 20.14 41.73
C CYS A 515 6.57 19.56 42.16
N THR A 516 6.24 18.37 41.65
CA THR A 516 5.06 17.59 42.07
C THR A 516 5.50 16.19 42.45
N ASN A 517 5.17 15.76 43.68
CA ASN A 517 5.49 14.42 44.13
C ASN A 517 4.48 13.41 43.59
N LEU A 518 4.98 12.29 43.08
CA LEU A 518 4.19 11.15 42.61
C LEU A 518 4.59 9.93 43.46
N TYR A 519 3.86 8.82 43.34
CA TYR A 519 4.15 7.64 44.16
C TYR A 519 5.33 6.86 43.55
N GLY A 520 6.49 6.92 44.21
CA GLY A 520 7.76 6.30 43.83
C GLY A 520 8.66 7.15 42.93
N ASN A 521 8.32 8.42 42.66
CA ASN A 521 9.10 9.37 41.85
C ASN A 521 8.50 10.78 41.94
N PHE A 522 9.14 11.79 41.34
CA PHE A 522 8.62 13.16 41.24
C PHE A 522 8.66 13.69 39.79
N SER A 523 7.96 14.80 39.54
CA SER A 523 7.94 15.51 38.26
C SER A 523 8.20 17.01 38.43
N CYS A 524 8.93 17.60 37.49
CA CYS A 524 9.23 19.03 37.44
C CYS A 524 8.62 19.64 36.16
N GLU A 525 7.90 20.75 36.28
CA GLU A 525 7.37 21.51 35.14
C GLU A 525 7.81 22.97 35.22
N CYS A 526 8.19 23.61 34.11
CA CYS A 526 8.60 25.01 34.14
C CYS A 526 7.46 25.91 34.65
N ALA A 527 7.80 26.81 35.56
CA ALA A 527 6.86 27.81 36.06
C ALA A 527 6.41 28.72 34.90
N LYS A 528 5.20 29.26 35.04
CA LYS A 528 4.60 30.16 34.04
C LYS A 528 5.57 31.28 33.65
N ASP A 529 5.53 31.65 32.37
CA ASP A 529 6.43 32.60 31.69
C ASP A 529 7.84 32.08 31.37
N TYR A 530 8.15 30.82 31.74
CA TYR A 530 9.34 30.10 31.30
C TYR A 530 8.98 28.88 30.43
N ILE A 531 9.80 28.61 29.41
CA ILE A 531 9.70 27.43 28.55
C ILE A 531 10.92 26.54 28.70
N GLY A 532 10.71 25.23 28.71
CA GLY A 532 11.77 24.25 28.97
C GLY A 532 11.18 22.92 29.45
N ASN A 533 11.99 22.12 30.14
CA ASN A 533 11.67 20.75 30.53
C ASN A 533 11.58 20.53 32.06
N GLY A 534 11.33 21.59 32.84
CA GLY A 534 11.26 21.55 34.31
C GLY A 534 12.60 21.43 35.04
N PHE A 535 13.63 20.89 34.39
CA PHE A 535 15.00 20.84 34.90
C PHE A 535 15.91 21.94 34.32
N TYR A 536 15.50 22.52 33.20
CA TYR A 536 16.08 23.72 32.62
C TYR A 536 14.97 24.58 32.00
N CYS A 537 14.79 25.81 32.48
CA CYS A 537 13.68 26.69 32.10
C CYS A 537 14.21 28.08 31.73
N LYS A 538 13.93 28.55 30.51
CA LYS A 538 14.35 29.86 30.00
C LYS A 538 13.15 30.81 29.80
N PRO A 539 13.32 32.14 29.91
CA PRO A 539 12.23 33.09 29.68
C PRO A 539 11.65 32.97 28.26
N ILE A 540 10.36 33.26 28.11
CA ILE A 540 9.70 33.40 26.81
C ILE A 540 9.80 34.88 26.40
N GLU A 541 10.65 35.21 25.44
CA GLU A 541 10.72 36.59 24.91
C GLU A 541 9.50 36.91 24.02
N ASP A 542 8.77 37.95 24.43
CA ASP A 542 7.70 38.70 23.77
C ASP A 542 6.80 38.00 22.74
N ARG A 543 5.70 37.40 23.25
CA ARG A 543 4.45 37.25 22.49
C ARG A 543 3.57 38.48 22.67
N VAL A 544 3.28 39.21 21.59
CA VAL A 544 2.15 40.13 21.54
C VAL A 544 0.94 39.40 20.93
N GLU A 545 -0.08 39.09 21.73
CA GLU A 545 -1.34 38.53 21.20
C GLU A 545 -2.11 39.59 20.42
N THR A 546 -2.32 39.34 19.12
CA THR A 546 -3.09 40.23 18.24
C THR A 546 -4.38 39.56 17.78
N CYS A 547 -5.35 40.33 17.28
CA CYS A 547 -6.59 39.76 16.75
C CYS A 547 -6.40 38.96 15.44
N ALA A 548 -5.17 38.91 14.89
CA ALA A 548 -4.82 37.99 13.80
C ALA A 548 -4.59 36.55 14.29
N THR A 549 -4.31 36.33 15.58
CA THR A 549 -4.01 35.01 16.16
C THR A 549 -5.03 34.53 17.19
N LYS A 550 -5.97 35.38 17.62
CA LYS A 550 -6.97 35.06 18.65
C LYS A 550 -8.35 34.81 18.05
N PHE A 551 -8.78 33.55 18.03
CA PHE A 551 -10.14 33.18 17.62
C PHE A 551 -11.15 33.45 18.76
N CYS A 552 -12.20 34.21 18.44
CA CYS A 552 -13.32 34.45 19.36
C CYS A 552 -14.50 33.53 19.02
N PRO A 553 -15.32 33.10 20.01
CA PRO A 553 -16.50 32.27 19.78
C PRO A 553 -17.58 32.98 18.94
N GLN A 554 -18.58 32.22 18.51
CA GLN A 554 -19.72 32.75 17.75
C GLN A 554 -20.44 33.85 18.55
N ASN A 555 -20.81 34.93 17.86
CA ASN A 555 -21.38 36.18 18.42
C ASN A 555 -20.43 37.02 19.31
N PHE A 556 -19.13 36.72 19.33
CA PHE A 556 -18.09 37.62 19.86
C PHE A 556 -17.30 38.30 18.72
N VAL A 557 -16.66 39.44 19.03
CA VAL A 557 -15.71 40.17 18.18
C VAL A 557 -14.41 40.40 18.95
N CYS A 558 -13.27 40.28 18.26
CA CYS A 558 -11.96 40.58 18.83
C CYS A 558 -11.69 42.07 18.76
N ILE A 559 -11.36 42.68 19.90
CA ILE A 559 -10.89 44.07 19.99
C ILE A 559 -9.50 44.11 20.63
N HIS A 560 -8.74 45.16 20.34
CA HIS A 560 -7.50 45.48 21.05
C HIS A 560 -7.83 46.27 22.32
N ASP A 561 -7.50 45.70 23.46
CA ASP A 561 -7.66 46.33 24.76
C ASP A 561 -6.61 47.44 24.93
N ILE A 562 -7.06 48.68 25.08
CA ILE A 562 -6.21 49.89 24.93
C ILE A 562 -5.23 50.04 26.11
N GLU A 563 -5.58 49.52 27.29
CA GLU A 563 -4.74 49.57 28.49
C GLU A 563 -3.72 48.43 28.52
N THR A 564 -4.12 47.22 28.15
CA THR A 564 -3.26 46.02 28.23
C THR A 564 -2.51 45.70 26.93
N ARG A 565 -2.89 46.31 25.80
CA ARG A 565 -2.37 46.04 24.44
C ARG A 565 -2.52 44.59 23.98
N LEU A 566 -3.45 43.84 24.57
CA LEU A 566 -3.74 42.45 24.23
C LEU A 566 -5.08 42.32 23.50
N ALA A 567 -5.22 41.26 22.71
CA ALA A 567 -6.47 40.91 22.05
C ALA A 567 -7.50 40.36 23.07
N LYS A 568 -8.73 40.90 23.04
CA LYS A 568 -9.84 40.54 23.94
C LYS A 568 -11.12 40.31 23.15
N CYS A 569 -11.84 39.24 23.45
CA CYS A 569 -13.15 38.94 22.85
C CYS A 569 -14.25 39.63 23.67
N VAL A 570 -15.13 40.39 23.00
CA VAL A 570 -16.33 41.02 23.58
C VAL A 570 -17.55 40.61 22.76
N CYS A 571 -18.76 40.67 23.32
CA CYS A 571 -19.97 40.38 22.53
C CYS A 571 -20.10 41.35 21.34
N LYS A 572 -20.62 40.85 20.21
CA LYS A 572 -21.02 41.69 19.08
C LYS A 572 -22.18 42.60 19.50
N GLU A 573 -22.28 43.74 18.83
CA GLU A 573 -23.33 44.73 19.08
C GLU A 573 -24.73 44.09 18.92
N GLY A 574 -25.60 44.31 19.90
CA GLY A 574 -26.92 43.63 20.03
C GLY A 574 -26.91 42.31 20.80
N TYR A 575 -25.79 41.91 21.42
CA TYR A 575 -25.69 40.72 22.27
C TYR A 575 -25.12 41.07 23.64
N SER A 576 -25.68 40.47 24.69
CA SER A 576 -25.24 40.62 26.09
C SER A 576 -24.66 39.31 26.64
N ALA A 577 -23.70 39.42 27.55
CA ALA A 577 -23.08 38.26 28.17
C ALA A 577 -24.01 37.70 29.26
N SER A 578 -24.46 36.46 29.08
CA SER A 578 -25.11 35.67 30.13
C SER A 578 -24.05 35.08 31.07
N GLU A 579 -24.33 35.03 32.37
CA GLU A 579 -23.35 34.59 33.39
C GLU A 579 -22.86 33.14 33.23
N ASN A 580 -23.53 32.28 32.43
CA ASN A 580 -23.13 30.87 32.25
C ASN A 580 -23.17 30.30 30.81
N GLU A 581 -23.70 30.98 29.78
CA GLU A 581 -23.86 30.39 28.43
C GLU A 581 -23.44 31.29 27.23
N GLY A 582 -22.60 32.31 27.48
CA GLY A 582 -22.01 33.14 26.41
C GLY A 582 -22.89 34.33 25.97
N CYS A 583 -22.66 34.84 24.75
CA CYS A 583 -23.38 36.01 24.22
C CYS A 583 -24.76 35.62 23.69
N THR A 584 -25.82 36.04 24.37
CA THR A 584 -27.22 35.89 23.92
C THR A 584 -27.72 37.17 23.26
N PRO A 585 -28.65 37.11 22.28
CA PRO A 585 -29.25 38.30 21.69
C PRO A 585 -30.00 39.10 22.76
N THR A 586 -29.69 40.38 22.93
CA THR A 586 -30.31 41.22 23.95
C THR A 586 -31.78 41.44 23.61
N PRO A 587 -32.75 41.07 24.49
CA PRO A 587 -34.17 41.40 24.27
C PRO A 587 -34.39 42.92 24.23
N CYS A 588 -35.47 43.39 23.60
CA CYS A 588 -35.79 44.83 23.40
C CYS A 588 -36.15 45.61 24.70
N ASN A 589 -35.52 45.37 25.86
CA ASN A 589 -36.02 45.95 27.12
C ASN A 589 -34.98 46.28 28.21
N GLU A 590 -33.77 46.72 27.84
CA GLU A 590 -32.96 47.58 28.73
C GLU A 590 -32.34 48.82 28.07
N TYR A 591 -32.40 48.98 26.72
CA TYR A 591 -31.86 50.19 26.07
C TYR A 591 -32.56 50.69 24.78
N TYR A 592 -33.45 49.90 24.17
CA TYR A 592 -34.13 50.25 22.91
C TYR A 592 -35.62 49.86 22.97
N ASN A 593 -36.49 50.83 23.23
CA ASN A 593 -37.94 50.64 23.17
C ASN A 593 -38.43 50.83 21.73
N CYS A 594 -39.19 49.86 21.22
CA CYS A 594 -39.95 50.02 19.98
C CYS A 594 -41.01 51.13 20.11
N ASP A 595 -41.55 51.61 18.98
CA ASP A 595 -42.71 52.50 18.97
C ASP A 595 -43.89 51.86 19.73
N ILE A 596 -44.75 52.66 20.38
CA ILE A 596 -45.97 52.14 21.06
C ILE A 596 -46.88 51.36 20.09
N ASN A 597 -46.84 51.72 18.81
CA ASN A 597 -47.52 51.07 17.70
C ASN A 597 -46.66 50.00 17.00
N ALA A 598 -45.63 49.44 17.65
CA ALA A 598 -44.83 48.31 17.17
C ALA A 598 -44.79 47.15 18.18
N ASP A 599 -44.43 45.96 17.70
CA ASP A 599 -44.13 44.77 18.49
C ASP A 599 -42.68 44.35 18.28
N CYS A 600 -41.98 43.94 19.36
CA CYS A 600 -40.62 43.39 19.30
C CYS A 600 -40.71 41.90 18.99
N MET A 601 -40.17 41.45 17.86
CA MET A 601 -40.20 40.05 17.43
C MET A 601 -38.80 39.55 17.05
N LEU A 602 -38.56 38.25 17.25
CA LEU A 602 -37.31 37.61 16.81
C LEU A 602 -37.39 37.36 15.30
N ASN A 603 -36.46 37.90 14.52
CA ASN A 603 -36.35 37.64 13.10
C ASN A 603 -35.56 36.33 12.88
N ASP A 604 -36.24 35.29 12.41
CA ASP A 604 -35.67 33.95 12.21
C ASP A 604 -34.46 33.93 11.25
N ALA A 605 -34.40 34.86 10.30
CA ALA A 605 -33.31 34.92 9.32
C ALA A 605 -32.07 35.65 9.84
N THR A 606 -32.23 36.66 10.70
CA THR A 606 -31.11 37.46 11.27
C THR A 606 -30.71 37.02 12.68
N GLN A 607 -31.56 36.22 13.35
CA GLN A 607 -31.44 35.81 14.75
C GLN A 607 -31.28 37.01 15.72
N LYS A 608 -31.96 38.11 15.39
CA LYS A 608 -32.01 39.36 16.19
C LYS A 608 -33.45 39.73 16.52
N TYR A 609 -33.63 40.41 17.65
CA TYR A 609 -34.90 41.06 17.96
C TYR A 609 -35.02 42.37 17.17
N GLU A 610 -36.10 42.51 16.41
CA GLU A 610 -36.38 43.66 15.55
C GLU A 610 -37.78 44.19 15.87
N CYS A 611 -37.94 45.51 15.83
CA CYS A 611 -39.23 46.17 16.05
C CYS A 611 -40.05 46.18 14.75
N GLN A 612 -41.29 45.72 14.79
CA GLN A 612 -42.18 45.68 13.62
C GLN A 612 -43.46 46.48 13.90
N CYS A 613 -43.80 47.45 13.03
CA CYS A 613 -45.03 48.22 13.18
C CYS A 613 -46.28 47.33 13.15
N LYS A 614 -47.21 47.59 14.07
CA LYS A 614 -48.53 46.95 14.17
C LYS A 614 -49.37 47.26 12.94
N GLN A 615 -50.27 46.33 12.62
CA GLN A 615 -51.05 46.36 11.39
C GLN A 615 -51.80 47.69 11.21
N GLY A 616 -51.46 48.42 10.14
CA GLY A 616 -52.05 49.73 9.81
C GLY A 616 -51.14 50.94 10.09
N PHE A 617 -49.96 50.73 10.68
CA PHE A 617 -48.89 51.71 10.83
C PHE A 617 -47.67 51.31 9.99
N TYR A 618 -46.91 52.30 9.53
CA TYR A 618 -45.77 52.13 8.63
C TYR A 618 -44.58 52.96 9.14
N GLY A 619 -43.37 52.43 8.95
CA GLY A 619 -42.13 53.00 9.46
C GLY A 619 -41.11 51.93 9.81
N ASP A 620 -40.05 52.31 10.52
CA ASP A 620 -38.88 51.48 10.83
C ASP A 620 -39.01 50.64 12.11
N GLY A 621 -40.20 50.60 12.73
CA GLY A 621 -40.46 49.94 14.01
C GLY A 621 -40.12 50.77 15.25
N PHE A 622 -39.32 51.82 15.12
CA PHE A 622 -38.98 52.77 16.18
C PHE A 622 -39.75 54.10 16.06
N GLN A 623 -40.19 54.45 14.85
CA GLN A 623 -41.24 55.42 14.56
C GLN A 623 -42.27 54.79 13.64
N CYS A 624 -43.49 54.56 14.14
CA CYS A 624 -44.58 53.95 13.39
C CYS A 624 -45.71 54.97 13.20
N SER A 625 -45.89 55.43 11.96
CA SER A 625 -46.88 56.45 11.59
C SER A 625 -47.92 55.91 10.60
N ALA A 626 -49.13 56.44 10.64
CA ALA A 626 -50.17 56.07 9.67
C ALA A 626 -50.06 56.99 8.44
N HIS A 627 -49.35 56.55 7.41
CA HIS A 627 -49.23 57.31 6.16
C HIS A 627 -50.45 57.09 5.26
N PHE A 628 -51.13 58.19 4.92
CA PHE A 628 -52.22 58.24 3.95
C PHE A 628 -51.86 59.34 2.95
N CYS A 629 -51.75 59.02 1.66
CA CYS A 629 -51.47 60.00 0.62
C CYS A 629 -52.77 60.65 0.11
N GLN A 630 -52.71 61.88 -0.39
CA GLN A 630 -53.83 62.55 -1.06
C GLN A 630 -53.51 62.89 -2.52
N SER A 631 -52.22 62.93 -2.87
CA SER A 631 -51.69 63.21 -4.20
C SER A 631 -50.41 62.40 -4.46
N ASP A 632 -49.98 62.32 -5.72
CA ASP A 632 -48.73 61.63 -6.09
C ASP A 632 -47.48 62.33 -5.51
N ASP A 633 -47.55 63.64 -5.26
CA ASP A 633 -46.47 64.42 -4.63
C ASP A 633 -46.22 64.04 -3.16
N ASP A 634 -47.15 63.32 -2.52
CA ASP A 634 -47.00 62.78 -1.15
C ASP A 634 -46.20 61.44 -1.12
N CYS A 635 -45.78 60.95 -2.28
CA CYS A 635 -45.14 59.64 -2.45
C CYS A 635 -43.66 59.73 -2.90
N GLY A 636 -42.95 58.61 -2.82
CA GLY A 636 -41.55 58.52 -3.23
C GLY A 636 -41.32 58.69 -4.73
N ILE A 637 -40.08 58.97 -5.13
CA ILE A 637 -39.73 59.06 -6.55
C ILE A 637 -39.93 57.70 -7.25
N ASN A 638 -40.62 57.70 -8.40
CA ASN A 638 -41.15 56.51 -9.09
C ASN A 638 -42.25 55.77 -8.29
N ALA A 639 -43.15 56.53 -7.67
CA ALA A 639 -44.36 56.04 -7.02
C ALA A 639 -45.57 56.93 -7.32
N ARG A 640 -46.76 56.38 -7.10
CA ARG A 640 -48.06 57.05 -7.31
C ARG A 640 -49.05 56.70 -6.22
N CYS A 641 -49.91 57.64 -5.86
CA CYS A 641 -50.95 57.51 -4.86
C CYS A 641 -52.20 56.84 -5.47
N LEU A 642 -52.46 55.59 -5.10
CA LEU A 642 -53.61 54.82 -5.59
C LEU A 642 -54.63 54.57 -4.46
N PRO A 643 -55.94 54.52 -4.76
CA PRO A 643 -56.95 54.12 -3.78
C PRO A 643 -56.64 52.75 -3.15
N ASP A 644 -56.80 52.60 -1.85
CA ASP A 644 -56.64 51.31 -1.16
C ASP A 644 -57.92 50.47 -1.31
N ASP A 645 -57.90 49.48 -2.22
CA ASP A 645 -59.05 48.62 -2.51
C ASP A 645 -59.68 47.94 -1.27
N GLN A 646 -58.91 47.77 -0.18
CA GLN A 646 -59.40 47.20 1.08
C GLN A 646 -60.03 48.21 2.04
N ARG A 647 -59.83 49.53 1.83
CA ARG A 647 -60.32 50.60 2.71
C ARG A 647 -60.87 51.77 1.89
N ARG A 648 -62.17 51.71 1.56
CA ARG A 648 -62.90 52.78 0.85
C ARG A 648 -62.66 54.15 1.47
N GLY A 649 -62.14 55.08 0.67
CA GLY A 649 -61.90 56.47 1.06
C GLY A 649 -60.46 56.78 1.48
N PHE A 650 -59.56 55.79 1.47
CA PHE A 650 -58.14 55.96 1.75
C PHE A 650 -57.31 55.67 0.50
N SER A 651 -56.16 56.32 0.38
CA SER A 651 -55.19 56.10 -0.70
C SER A 651 -53.80 55.81 -0.12
N LYS A 652 -53.03 54.99 -0.84
CA LYS A 652 -51.69 54.52 -0.47
C LYS A 652 -50.71 54.73 -1.63
N CYS A 653 -49.46 55.00 -1.32
CA CYS A 653 -48.41 55.06 -2.31
C CYS A 653 -48.09 53.65 -2.84
N VAL A 654 -47.85 53.54 -4.15
CA VAL A 654 -47.49 52.29 -4.84
C VAL A 654 -46.41 52.61 -5.86
N CYS A 655 -45.32 51.85 -5.86
CA CYS A 655 -44.23 52.04 -6.83
C CYS A 655 -44.69 51.85 -8.28
N ASP A 656 -44.04 52.58 -9.19
CA ASP A 656 -44.27 52.44 -10.64
C ASP A 656 -43.72 51.11 -11.18
N PRO A 657 -44.25 50.60 -12.32
CA PRO A 657 -43.81 49.32 -12.88
C PRO A 657 -42.30 49.27 -13.14
N GLY A 658 -41.63 48.25 -12.58
CA GLY A 658 -40.16 48.13 -12.60
C GLY A 658 -39.47 48.73 -11.38
N TYR A 659 -40.22 49.14 -10.35
CA TYR A 659 -39.71 49.57 -9.05
C TYR A 659 -40.48 48.85 -7.90
N ILE A 660 -39.78 48.58 -6.79
CA ILE A 660 -40.28 47.86 -5.61
C ILE A 660 -40.07 48.66 -4.32
N ASN A 661 -40.63 48.15 -3.21
CA ASN A 661 -40.79 48.73 -1.86
C ASN A 661 -42.19 49.33 -1.58
N ASP A 662 -42.27 50.26 -0.63
CA ASP A 662 -43.45 50.68 0.14
C ASP A 662 -44.22 51.87 -0.47
N GLY A 663 -43.78 52.38 -1.62
CA GLY A 663 -44.33 53.59 -2.25
C GLY A 663 -43.75 54.91 -1.69
N SER A 664 -43.09 54.89 -0.54
CA SER A 664 -42.32 56.02 0.01
C SER A 664 -40.88 56.01 -0.53
N THR A 665 -40.32 54.81 -0.78
CA THR A 665 -38.89 54.62 -1.05
C THR A 665 -38.66 53.62 -2.20
N CYS A 666 -39.14 53.94 -3.40
CA CYS A 666 -39.12 53.02 -4.54
C CYS A 666 -37.73 52.86 -5.18
N VAL A 667 -37.22 51.62 -5.20
CA VAL A 667 -35.94 51.25 -5.85
C VAL A 667 -36.21 50.39 -7.08
N ARG A 668 -35.32 50.43 -8.07
CA ARG A 668 -35.52 49.66 -9.32
C ARG A 668 -35.55 48.16 -9.01
N ASP A 669 -36.52 47.46 -9.59
CA ASP A 669 -36.72 46.02 -9.45
C ASP A 669 -35.58 45.26 -10.16
N VAL A 670 -34.71 44.61 -9.38
CA VAL A 670 -33.55 43.87 -9.90
C VAL A 670 -33.95 42.42 -10.14
N ILE A 671 -34.08 42.05 -11.43
CA ILE A 671 -34.51 40.71 -11.85
C ILE A 671 -33.47 39.66 -11.42
N SER A 672 -33.83 38.85 -10.42
CA SER A 672 -33.03 37.71 -9.95
C SER A 672 -32.99 36.55 -10.97
N CYS A 673 -32.01 35.64 -10.86
CA CYS A 673 -31.79 34.45 -11.73
C CYS A 673 -32.96 33.44 -11.77
N ASN A 674 -34.11 33.76 -11.17
CA ASN A 674 -35.18 32.84 -10.80
C ASN A 674 -36.37 32.88 -11.77
N ILE A 675 -36.43 33.87 -12.68
CA ILE A 675 -37.63 34.15 -13.50
C ILE A 675 -37.52 33.58 -14.92
N GLU A 676 -36.34 33.61 -15.56
CA GLU A 676 -36.06 32.86 -16.79
C GLU A 676 -34.58 32.39 -16.83
N ASN A 677 -34.28 31.26 -16.19
CA ASN A 677 -32.94 30.68 -16.26
C ASN A 677 -32.67 30.06 -17.65
N LYS A 678 -32.05 30.84 -18.53
CA LYS A 678 -31.61 30.43 -19.88
C LYS A 678 -30.15 29.95 -19.95
N CYS A 679 -29.49 29.74 -18.81
CA CYS A 679 -28.13 29.22 -18.77
C CYS A 679 -28.09 27.72 -19.12
N HIS A 680 -26.95 27.24 -19.63
CA HIS A 680 -26.76 25.81 -19.87
C HIS A 680 -26.89 25.00 -18.57
N ILE A 681 -27.32 23.74 -18.65
CA ILE A 681 -27.39 22.84 -17.47
C ILE A 681 -26.02 22.71 -16.75
N ASN A 682 -24.94 22.83 -17.53
CA ASN A 682 -23.55 22.83 -17.05
C ASN A 682 -22.97 24.25 -16.86
N ALA A 683 -23.81 25.24 -16.59
CA ALA A 683 -23.43 26.61 -16.23
C ALA A 683 -24.01 27.03 -14.87
N GLN A 684 -23.41 28.07 -14.29
CA GLN A 684 -23.90 28.81 -13.12
C GLN A 684 -24.37 30.21 -13.55
N CYS A 685 -25.50 30.66 -13.02
CA CYS A 685 -26.02 32.03 -13.21
C CYS A 685 -25.42 32.91 -12.11
N LEU A 686 -24.58 33.89 -12.47
CA LEU A 686 -24.04 34.88 -11.53
C LEU A 686 -24.56 36.27 -11.88
N HIS A 687 -24.87 37.07 -10.85
CA HIS A 687 -25.19 38.48 -11.02
C HIS A 687 -23.91 39.29 -11.29
N ASN A 688 -23.89 40.11 -12.34
CA ASN A 688 -22.76 40.98 -12.64
C ASN A 688 -23.12 42.45 -12.35
N GLU A 689 -22.64 42.92 -11.20
CA GLU A 689 -22.87 44.26 -10.65
C GLU A 689 -22.37 45.41 -11.56
N GLN A 690 -21.43 45.15 -12.48
CA GLN A 690 -20.89 46.19 -13.37
C GLN A 690 -21.77 46.49 -14.59
N ILE A 691 -22.65 45.57 -14.96
CA ILE A 691 -23.52 45.69 -16.15
C ILE A 691 -25.02 45.55 -15.82
N ASP A 692 -25.36 45.37 -14.54
CA ASP A 692 -26.73 45.25 -14.02
C ASP A 692 -27.54 44.13 -14.72
N ARG A 693 -26.89 42.98 -14.94
CA ARG A 693 -27.42 41.80 -15.65
C ARG A 693 -26.87 40.50 -15.09
N TYR A 694 -27.61 39.40 -15.25
CA TYR A 694 -27.09 38.07 -15.02
C TYR A 694 -26.18 37.61 -16.16
N VAL A 695 -25.12 36.87 -15.81
CA VAL A 695 -24.17 36.25 -16.75
C VAL A 695 -24.10 34.77 -16.43
N CYS A 696 -24.24 33.95 -17.46
CA CYS A 696 -24.01 32.51 -17.36
C CYS A 696 -22.51 32.21 -17.49
N LEU A 697 -21.96 31.38 -16.61
CA LEU A 697 -20.57 30.94 -16.66
C LEU A 697 -20.52 29.41 -16.60
N CYS A 698 -19.76 28.77 -17.49
CA CYS A 698 -19.66 27.30 -17.46
C CYS A 698 -19.04 26.80 -16.15
N LYS A 699 -19.57 25.69 -15.63
CA LYS A 699 -19.05 25.00 -14.44
C LYS A 699 -17.67 24.41 -14.76
N THR A 700 -16.85 24.20 -13.73
CA THR A 700 -15.51 23.60 -13.85
C THR A 700 -15.53 22.32 -14.70
N GLY A 701 -14.64 22.24 -15.69
CA GLY A 701 -14.60 21.15 -16.69
C GLY A 701 -15.37 21.43 -17.99
N TYR A 702 -16.09 22.56 -18.08
CA TYR A 702 -16.83 22.95 -19.29
C TYR A 702 -16.40 24.32 -19.82
N LYS A 703 -16.40 24.48 -21.16
CA LYS A 703 -16.12 25.74 -21.86
C LYS A 703 -17.27 26.12 -22.80
N GLY A 704 -17.45 27.43 -22.98
CA GLY A 704 -18.49 28.01 -23.81
C GLY A 704 -18.90 29.41 -23.34
N ASP A 705 -20.03 29.90 -23.86
CA ASP A 705 -20.58 31.24 -23.57
C ASP A 705 -21.53 31.26 -22.36
N GLY A 706 -21.62 30.16 -21.60
CA GLY A 706 -22.53 30.00 -20.47
C GLY A 706 -23.95 29.60 -20.85
N ILE A 707 -24.41 29.88 -22.07
CA ILE A 707 -25.70 29.45 -22.60
C ILE A 707 -25.55 28.09 -23.29
N THR A 708 -24.40 27.85 -23.92
CA THR A 708 -23.93 26.56 -24.44
C THR A 708 -22.60 26.21 -23.77
N CYS A 709 -22.58 25.19 -22.91
CA CYS A 709 -21.36 24.74 -22.23
C CYS A 709 -21.03 23.29 -22.62
N ARG A 710 -19.94 23.11 -23.37
CA ARG A 710 -19.43 21.81 -23.81
C ARG A 710 -18.27 21.38 -22.92
N HIS A 711 -17.94 20.09 -22.87
CA HIS A 711 -16.81 19.66 -22.07
C HIS A 711 -15.50 20.32 -22.58
N GLU A 712 -14.58 20.68 -21.69
CA GLU A 712 -13.36 21.42 -22.06
C GLU A 712 -12.43 20.65 -23.04
N HIS A 713 -12.62 19.33 -23.13
CA HIS A 713 -11.95 18.43 -24.08
C HIS A 713 -12.93 17.80 -25.09
N SER A 714 -14.09 18.44 -25.32
CA SER A 714 -15.03 18.04 -26.37
C SER A 714 -14.41 18.29 -27.75
N CYS A 715 -14.29 17.23 -28.55
CA CYS A 715 -13.80 17.30 -29.93
C CYS A 715 -14.93 17.52 -30.95
N VAL A 716 -16.16 17.78 -30.49
CA VAL A 716 -17.34 18.05 -31.34
C VAL A 716 -17.16 19.37 -32.11
N GLY A 717 -16.89 19.24 -33.41
CA GLY A 717 -16.73 20.37 -34.33
C GLY A 717 -15.28 20.85 -34.50
N ASN A 718 -14.34 20.36 -33.68
CA ASN A 718 -12.91 20.54 -33.96
C ASN A 718 -12.06 19.36 -33.46
N VAL A 719 -11.68 18.48 -34.38
CA VAL A 719 -10.87 17.28 -34.11
C VAL A 719 -9.41 17.62 -33.78
N THR A 720 -8.91 18.81 -34.13
CA THR A 720 -7.50 19.20 -33.85
C THR A 720 -7.23 19.55 -32.39
N ILE A 721 -8.25 19.48 -31.52
CA ILE A 721 -8.10 19.57 -30.07
C ILE A 721 -7.50 18.25 -29.52
N CYS A 722 -7.71 17.12 -30.21
CA CYS A 722 -7.07 15.86 -29.87
C CYS A 722 -5.61 15.84 -30.30
N SER A 723 -4.78 15.11 -29.56
CA SER A 723 -3.41 14.78 -29.98
C SER A 723 -3.41 14.13 -31.37
N GLN A 724 -2.33 14.32 -32.14
CA GLN A 724 -2.11 13.54 -33.37
C GLN A 724 -2.15 12.02 -33.10
N HIS A 725 -1.79 11.60 -31.88
CA HIS A 725 -1.85 10.22 -31.39
C HIS A 725 -3.17 9.90 -30.66
N ALA A 726 -4.25 10.64 -30.92
CA ALA A 726 -5.59 10.39 -30.39
C ALA A 726 -6.66 10.39 -31.48
N SER A 727 -7.84 9.89 -31.13
CA SER A 727 -9.04 9.83 -31.95
C SER A 727 -10.20 10.49 -31.19
N CYS A 728 -11.09 11.16 -31.92
CA CYS A 728 -12.33 11.71 -31.35
C CYS A 728 -13.40 10.60 -31.30
N VAL A 729 -13.91 10.28 -30.11
CA VAL A 729 -14.86 9.18 -29.86
C VAL A 729 -16.04 9.66 -29.01
N TYR A 730 -17.23 9.10 -29.23
CA TYR A 730 -18.42 9.44 -28.44
C TYR A 730 -18.42 8.71 -27.09
N ASP A 731 -18.42 9.45 -25.99
CA ASP A 731 -18.55 8.91 -24.64
C ASP A 731 -20.04 8.86 -24.26
N ALA A 732 -20.54 7.65 -24.02
CA ALA A 732 -21.95 7.42 -23.68
C ALA A 732 -22.33 7.82 -22.24
N VAL A 733 -21.35 7.98 -21.34
CA VAL A 733 -21.55 8.40 -19.94
C VAL A 733 -21.61 9.93 -19.86
N LEU A 734 -20.72 10.61 -20.59
CA LEU A 734 -20.66 12.07 -20.66
C LEU A 734 -21.61 12.69 -21.70
N GLN A 735 -22.15 11.87 -22.61
CA GLN A 735 -22.98 12.28 -23.76
C GLN A 735 -22.30 13.29 -24.71
N ASP A 736 -20.97 13.31 -24.76
CA ASP A 736 -20.16 14.24 -25.55
C ASP A 736 -19.05 13.45 -26.31
N ASN A 737 -18.45 14.02 -27.35
CA ASN A 737 -17.31 13.38 -28.01
C ASN A 737 -16.00 13.85 -27.38
N VAL A 738 -15.20 12.93 -26.88
CA VAL A 738 -13.94 13.17 -26.18
C VAL A 738 -12.75 12.62 -26.97
N CYS A 739 -11.55 13.09 -26.65
CA CYS A 739 -10.33 12.56 -27.24
C CYS A 739 -9.86 11.31 -26.48
N GLU A 740 -9.60 10.21 -27.19
CA GLU A 740 -9.02 8.97 -26.66
C GLU A 740 -7.67 8.69 -27.33
N CYS A 741 -6.61 8.39 -26.55
CA CYS A 741 -5.30 8.08 -27.11
C CYS A 741 -5.34 6.77 -27.94
N LYS A 742 -4.72 6.80 -29.12
CA LYS A 742 -4.56 5.63 -30.00
C LYS A 742 -3.66 4.59 -29.33
N THR A 743 -3.90 3.33 -29.65
CA THR A 743 -3.15 2.17 -29.15
C THR A 743 -1.63 2.39 -29.19
N GLY A 744 -0.97 2.24 -28.04
CA GLY A 744 0.46 2.48 -27.86
C GLY A 744 0.80 3.80 -27.16
N TYR A 745 -0.19 4.67 -26.94
CA TYR A 745 -0.06 5.93 -26.23
C TYR A 745 -1.02 6.01 -25.04
N VAL A 746 -0.64 6.74 -23.99
CA VAL A 746 -1.43 7.00 -22.78
C VAL A 746 -1.46 8.50 -22.47
N GLY A 747 -2.56 8.97 -21.90
CA GLY A 747 -2.77 10.37 -21.56
C GLY A 747 -4.24 10.75 -21.61
N ASN A 748 -4.54 12.05 -21.65
CA ASN A 748 -5.90 12.60 -21.60
C ASN A 748 -6.51 12.85 -23.00
N GLY A 749 -5.98 12.20 -24.04
CA GLY A 749 -6.42 12.36 -25.43
C GLY A 749 -6.00 13.66 -26.11
N VAL A 750 -5.88 14.77 -25.38
CA VAL A 750 -5.34 16.05 -25.87
C VAL A 750 -3.80 16.00 -25.86
N GLN A 751 -3.23 15.44 -24.79
CA GLN A 751 -1.83 15.07 -24.66
C GLN A 751 -1.75 13.54 -24.52
N CYS A 752 -1.02 12.91 -25.43
CA CYS A 752 -0.80 11.47 -25.46
C CYS A 752 0.71 11.23 -25.53
N HIS A 753 1.23 10.42 -24.60
CA HIS A 753 2.63 10.06 -24.45
C HIS A 753 2.81 8.58 -24.79
N GLU A 754 3.94 8.20 -25.38
CA GLU A 754 4.21 6.78 -25.67
C GLU A 754 4.26 5.96 -24.38
N THR A 755 3.60 4.80 -24.37
CA THR A 755 3.48 3.91 -23.20
C THR A 755 4.75 3.11 -22.97
N PHE A 756 5.84 3.84 -22.68
CA PHE A 756 7.24 3.40 -22.72
C PHE A 756 7.71 3.08 -24.14
N GLY A 757 8.94 3.48 -24.50
CA GLY A 757 9.59 2.99 -25.73
C GLY A 757 9.71 1.45 -25.70
N GLY A 758 9.66 0.80 -26.86
CA GLY A 758 9.78 -0.66 -26.97
C GLY A 758 11.05 -1.20 -26.29
N PRO A 759 11.13 -2.51 -25.98
CA PRO A 759 12.41 -3.09 -25.57
C PRO A 759 13.45 -2.75 -26.65
N LYS A 760 14.61 -2.23 -26.23
CA LYS A 760 15.64 -1.73 -27.17
C LYS A 760 16.24 -2.85 -28.05
N GLU A 761 16.11 -4.10 -27.60
CA GLU A 761 16.67 -5.29 -28.21
C GLU A 761 15.70 -6.48 -28.06
N GLU A 762 15.72 -7.41 -29.02
CA GLU A 762 14.92 -8.63 -29.00
C GLU A 762 15.56 -9.72 -28.11
N PHE A 763 14.73 -10.47 -27.39
CA PHE A 763 15.16 -11.55 -26.50
C PHE A 763 14.09 -12.65 -26.40
N LEU A 764 14.46 -13.82 -25.88
CA LEU A 764 13.51 -14.89 -25.58
C LEU A 764 13.15 -14.89 -24.09
N ILE A 765 11.91 -15.27 -23.77
CA ILE A 765 11.51 -15.66 -22.41
C ILE A 765 11.19 -17.15 -22.42
N VAL A 766 11.76 -17.89 -21.47
CA VAL A 766 11.82 -19.37 -21.52
C VAL A 766 11.47 -19.97 -20.16
N ASN A 767 10.50 -20.87 -20.15
CA ASN A 767 10.14 -21.66 -18.97
C ASN A 767 11.14 -22.82 -18.79
N GLN A 768 11.74 -22.94 -17.60
CA GLN A 768 12.59 -24.05 -17.20
C GLN A 768 12.08 -24.68 -15.89
N GLY A 769 10.79 -25.03 -15.86
CA GLY A 769 10.13 -25.67 -14.72
C GLY A 769 9.87 -24.70 -13.56
N GLN A 770 10.79 -24.62 -12.60
CA GLN A 770 10.68 -23.73 -11.44
C GLN A 770 11.19 -22.31 -11.72
N THR A 771 11.96 -22.14 -12.80
CA THR A 771 12.54 -20.86 -13.21
C THR A 771 11.92 -20.38 -14.53
N ILE A 772 11.74 -19.07 -14.69
CA ILE A 772 11.54 -18.42 -15.99
C ILE A 772 12.76 -17.52 -16.26
N LEU A 773 13.39 -17.73 -17.41
CA LEU A 773 14.62 -17.04 -17.82
C LEU A 773 14.35 -16.06 -18.95
N LYS A 774 15.04 -14.92 -18.89
CA LYS A 774 15.30 -14.03 -20.02
C LYS A 774 16.57 -14.51 -20.72
N VAL A 775 16.53 -14.67 -22.03
CA VAL A 775 17.67 -15.16 -22.83
C VAL A 775 17.98 -14.16 -23.94
N PRO A 776 19.07 -13.38 -23.82
CA PRO A 776 19.55 -12.50 -24.89
C PRO A 776 19.92 -13.30 -26.15
N LEU A 777 19.55 -12.80 -27.34
CA LEU A 777 19.85 -13.49 -28.61
C LEU A 777 21.36 -13.56 -28.92
N THR A 778 22.17 -12.72 -28.28
CA THR A 778 23.65 -12.71 -28.37
C THR A 778 24.32 -13.73 -27.45
N GLY A 779 23.61 -14.31 -26.48
CA GLY A 779 24.15 -15.28 -25.52
C GLY A 779 25.05 -14.69 -24.42
N SER A 780 25.11 -13.37 -24.26
CA SER A 780 25.94 -12.68 -23.26
C SER A 780 25.11 -12.07 -22.13
N GLY A 781 25.35 -12.46 -20.87
CA GLY A 781 24.74 -11.82 -19.70
C GLY A 781 25.09 -12.50 -18.37
N SER A 782 24.89 -11.79 -17.25
CA SER A 782 25.15 -12.31 -15.90
C SER A 782 24.06 -13.29 -15.42
N SER A 783 24.30 -14.03 -14.33
CA SER A 783 23.37 -15.06 -13.84
C SER A 783 22.14 -14.54 -13.08
N GLU A 784 22.24 -13.37 -12.46
CA GLU A 784 21.14 -12.81 -11.67
C GLU A 784 20.19 -11.94 -12.51
N GLU A 785 20.72 -11.15 -13.45
CA GLU A 785 19.90 -10.27 -14.31
C GLU A 785 19.00 -11.01 -15.31
N ASN A 786 19.33 -12.27 -15.62
CA ASN A 786 18.61 -13.09 -16.60
C ASN A 786 17.52 -13.98 -15.97
N ARG A 787 17.40 -14.01 -14.64
CA ARG A 787 16.39 -14.80 -13.93
C ARG A 787 15.17 -13.93 -13.61
N LEU A 788 14.12 -14.02 -14.44
CA LEU A 788 12.90 -13.23 -14.26
C LEU A 788 12.04 -13.72 -13.08
N LEU A 789 11.96 -15.03 -12.90
CA LEU A 789 11.14 -15.63 -11.84
C LEU A 789 11.74 -16.96 -11.38
N TYR A 790 11.70 -17.22 -10.08
CA TYR A 790 11.97 -18.53 -9.50
C TYR A 790 10.96 -18.81 -8.39
N VAL A 791 10.15 -19.86 -8.57
CA VAL A 791 9.14 -20.29 -7.59
C VAL A 791 9.36 -21.77 -7.27
N PRO A 792 9.80 -22.11 -6.04
CA PRO A 792 9.98 -23.50 -5.63
C PRO A 792 8.70 -24.33 -5.84
N ARG A 793 8.85 -25.52 -6.42
CA ARG A 793 7.76 -26.47 -6.76
C ARG A 793 6.83 -26.06 -7.91
N MET A 794 6.92 -24.85 -8.46
CA MET A 794 6.24 -24.47 -9.70
C MET A 794 6.67 -25.36 -10.87
N ARG A 795 5.78 -25.63 -11.81
CA ARG A 795 6.12 -26.23 -13.10
C ARG A 795 5.48 -25.40 -14.22
N ALA A 796 6.13 -24.28 -14.53
CA ALA A 796 5.82 -23.44 -15.67
C ALA A 796 6.04 -24.23 -16.97
N VAL A 797 4.98 -24.38 -17.78
CA VAL A 797 4.99 -25.17 -19.02
C VAL A 797 4.67 -24.29 -20.22
N GLY A 798 3.40 -23.96 -20.46
CA GLY A 798 2.99 -23.10 -21.56
C GLY A 798 3.39 -21.64 -21.32
N ILE A 799 3.62 -20.88 -22.40
CA ILE A 799 3.96 -19.46 -22.34
C ILE A 799 3.44 -18.74 -23.59
N SER A 800 2.93 -17.53 -23.42
CA SER A 800 2.54 -16.60 -24.48
C SER A 800 2.70 -15.16 -23.97
N LEU A 801 2.54 -14.16 -24.84
CA LEU A 801 2.69 -12.75 -24.45
C LEU A 801 1.59 -11.85 -25.00
N ASP A 802 1.32 -10.79 -24.24
CA ASP A 802 0.63 -9.60 -24.69
C ASP A 802 1.66 -8.51 -24.99
N CYS A 803 1.92 -8.26 -26.26
CA CYS A 803 2.84 -7.22 -26.69
C CYS A 803 2.32 -5.79 -26.41
N ARG A 804 0.99 -5.59 -26.23
CA ARG A 804 0.40 -4.26 -26.04
C ARG A 804 0.62 -3.74 -24.62
N GLN A 805 0.44 -4.57 -23.59
CA GLN A 805 0.69 -4.19 -22.19
C GLN A 805 1.94 -4.85 -21.58
N ARG A 806 2.78 -5.55 -22.36
CA ARG A 806 4.05 -6.14 -21.94
C ARG A 806 3.92 -7.16 -20.80
N PHE A 807 2.90 -8.01 -20.89
CA PHE A 807 2.72 -9.14 -19.99
C PHE A 807 3.10 -10.44 -20.69
N VAL A 808 3.81 -11.31 -19.98
CA VAL A 808 3.89 -12.75 -20.27
C VAL A 808 2.77 -13.44 -19.50
N TYR A 809 2.13 -14.40 -20.16
CA TYR A 809 1.15 -15.31 -19.57
C TYR A 809 1.71 -16.73 -19.65
N PHE A 810 1.72 -17.47 -18.55
CA PHE A 810 2.29 -18.82 -18.48
C PHE A 810 1.45 -19.77 -17.65
N THR A 811 1.53 -21.07 -17.96
CA THR A 811 0.74 -22.11 -17.29
C THR A 811 1.58 -22.83 -16.23
N ASP A 812 1.06 -23.00 -15.02
CA ASP A 812 1.67 -23.84 -13.99
C ASP A 812 0.92 -25.17 -13.88
N THR A 813 1.55 -26.24 -14.36
CA THR A 813 0.99 -27.60 -14.31
C THR A 813 1.12 -28.27 -12.93
N ALA A 814 1.93 -27.71 -12.02
CA ALA A 814 1.99 -28.17 -10.63
C ALA A 814 0.94 -27.46 -9.77
N GLY A 815 0.86 -26.14 -9.87
CA GLY A 815 -0.13 -25.30 -9.18
C GLY A 815 -1.53 -25.26 -9.82
N LYS A 816 -1.73 -25.91 -10.98
CA LYS A 816 -3.02 -26.02 -11.69
C LYS A 816 -3.67 -24.67 -12.03
N ASN A 817 -2.83 -23.71 -12.40
CA ASN A 817 -3.23 -22.33 -12.61
C ASN A 817 -2.55 -21.69 -13.82
N ILE A 818 -3.05 -20.52 -14.22
CA ILE A 818 -2.46 -19.61 -15.19
C ILE A 818 -1.96 -18.39 -14.41
N GLN A 819 -0.77 -17.95 -14.75
CA GLN A 819 -0.14 -16.78 -14.15
C GLN A 819 0.24 -15.77 -15.23
N ARG A 820 0.42 -14.52 -14.82
CA ARG A 820 1.05 -13.47 -15.62
C ARG A 820 2.22 -12.85 -14.87
N MET A 821 3.12 -12.21 -15.60
CA MET A 821 4.14 -11.29 -15.09
C MET A 821 4.52 -10.28 -16.19
N ARG A 822 5.14 -9.15 -15.86
CA ARG A 822 5.77 -8.24 -16.83
C ARG A 822 7.00 -8.86 -17.45
N TYR A 823 7.47 -8.28 -18.56
CA TYR A 823 8.68 -8.73 -19.27
C TYR A 823 9.99 -8.66 -18.44
N ASP A 824 9.98 -7.96 -17.31
CA ASP A 824 11.07 -7.84 -16.33
C ASP A 824 10.89 -8.73 -15.09
N GLY A 825 9.83 -9.54 -15.02
CA GLY A 825 9.50 -10.41 -13.89
C GLY A 825 8.59 -9.78 -12.82
N THR A 826 8.27 -8.49 -12.92
CA THR A 826 7.40 -7.79 -11.95
C THR A 826 5.89 -8.06 -12.19
N ASP A 827 5.00 -7.60 -11.29
CA ASP A 827 3.54 -7.83 -11.32
C ASP A 827 3.14 -9.31 -11.55
N GLN A 828 3.88 -10.25 -10.92
CA GLN A 828 3.56 -11.67 -10.95
C GLN A 828 2.23 -11.92 -10.21
N LYS A 829 1.24 -12.48 -10.93
CA LYS A 829 -0.10 -12.78 -10.40
C LYS A 829 -0.63 -14.09 -10.96
N ILE A 830 -1.27 -14.90 -10.12
CA ILE A 830 -2.20 -15.95 -10.58
C ILE A 830 -3.47 -15.23 -11.07
N ILE A 831 -4.00 -15.63 -12.23
CA ILE A 831 -5.18 -14.98 -12.83
C ILE A 831 -6.36 -15.93 -13.06
N LEU A 832 -6.09 -17.24 -13.17
CA LEU A 832 -7.10 -18.28 -13.35
C LEU A 832 -6.59 -19.58 -12.71
N ASP A 833 -7.46 -20.34 -12.07
CA ASP A 833 -7.16 -21.62 -11.42
C ASP A 833 -8.14 -22.73 -11.85
N GLY A 834 -8.26 -23.81 -11.09
CA GLY A 834 -9.22 -24.88 -11.37
C GLY A 834 -8.91 -25.74 -12.60
N PHE A 835 -7.66 -25.78 -13.06
CA PHE A 835 -7.24 -26.63 -14.18
C PHE A 835 -6.85 -28.05 -13.73
N GLY A 836 -6.85 -29.01 -14.65
CA GLY A 836 -6.31 -30.35 -14.45
C GLY A 836 -4.83 -30.40 -14.77
N SER A 837 -4.47 -30.05 -16.00
CA SER A 837 -3.09 -29.90 -16.48
C SER A 837 -3.06 -28.94 -17.69
N PRO A 838 -2.90 -27.62 -17.45
CA PRO A 838 -2.86 -26.62 -18.52
C PRO A 838 -1.49 -26.69 -19.22
N GLU A 839 -1.41 -27.31 -20.40
CA GLU A 839 -0.14 -27.56 -21.10
C GLU A 839 0.25 -26.46 -22.09
N GLY A 840 -0.71 -25.69 -22.59
CA GLY A 840 -0.48 -24.63 -23.57
C GLY A 840 -1.39 -23.43 -23.36
N ILE A 841 -0.89 -22.27 -23.81
CA ILE A 841 -1.60 -21.00 -23.77
C ILE A 841 -1.26 -20.17 -25.01
N ALA A 842 -2.26 -19.50 -25.57
CA ALA A 842 -2.10 -18.53 -26.66
C ALA A 842 -2.86 -17.24 -26.34
N VAL A 843 -2.22 -16.09 -26.53
CA VAL A 843 -2.81 -14.77 -26.24
C VAL A 843 -3.23 -14.07 -27.53
N ASP A 844 -4.51 -13.69 -27.61
CA ASP A 844 -4.99 -12.68 -28.53
C ASP A 844 -4.84 -11.30 -27.89
N TRP A 845 -3.73 -10.64 -28.23
CA TRP A 845 -3.39 -9.30 -27.74
C TRP A 845 -4.32 -8.20 -28.27
N VAL A 846 -5.10 -8.47 -29.33
CA VAL A 846 -6.05 -7.54 -29.94
C VAL A 846 -7.37 -7.59 -29.18
N SER A 847 -8.05 -8.74 -29.18
CA SER A 847 -9.36 -8.91 -28.52
C SER A 847 -9.26 -8.90 -26.99
N ARG A 848 -8.04 -9.01 -26.44
CA ARG A 848 -7.75 -9.13 -25.00
C ARG A 848 -8.23 -10.45 -24.38
N ASN A 849 -8.03 -11.55 -25.11
CA ASN A 849 -8.41 -12.89 -24.69
C ASN A 849 -7.17 -13.82 -24.64
N MET A 850 -7.23 -14.89 -23.84
CA MET A 850 -6.29 -16.01 -23.86
C MET A 850 -7.02 -17.32 -24.10
N PHE A 851 -6.36 -18.28 -24.75
CA PHE A 851 -6.87 -19.62 -25.03
C PHE A 851 -5.96 -20.65 -24.37
N ILE A 852 -6.53 -21.60 -23.62
CA ILE A 852 -5.80 -22.59 -22.81
C ILE A 852 -6.17 -24.01 -23.24
N THR A 853 -5.17 -24.89 -23.37
CA THR A 853 -5.35 -26.34 -23.55
C THR A 853 -5.17 -27.09 -22.23
N ASP A 854 -6.17 -27.89 -21.82
CA ASP A 854 -6.05 -28.77 -20.66
C ASP A 854 -6.05 -30.25 -21.08
N SER A 855 -4.95 -30.95 -20.80
CA SER A 855 -4.75 -32.34 -21.20
C SER A 855 -5.39 -33.37 -20.26
N VAL A 856 -5.78 -32.96 -19.05
CA VAL A 856 -6.44 -33.81 -18.04
C VAL A 856 -7.96 -33.62 -18.08
N LEU A 857 -8.43 -32.37 -18.17
CA LEU A 857 -9.84 -32.04 -18.35
C LEU A 857 -10.31 -32.20 -19.80
N LYS A 858 -9.38 -32.44 -20.73
CA LYS A 858 -9.63 -32.71 -22.16
C LYS A 858 -10.50 -31.62 -22.80
N ARG A 859 -10.05 -30.38 -22.70
CA ARG A 859 -10.80 -29.24 -23.23
C ARG A 859 -9.90 -28.07 -23.66
N ILE A 860 -10.47 -27.20 -24.47
CA ILE A 860 -9.92 -25.89 -24.80
C ILE A 860 -10.88 -24.83 -24.27
N GLU A 861 -10.32 -23.85 -23.56
CA GLU A 861 -11.04 -22.78 -22.89
C GLU A 861 -10.53 -21.43 -23.38
N VAL A 862 -11.41 -20.44 -23.38
CA VAL A 862 -11.07 -19.02 -23.60
C VAL A 862 -11.37 -18.23 -22.34
N ALA A 863 -10.54 -17.24 -22.04
CA ALA A 863 -10.76 -16.30 -20.94
C ALA A 863 -10.27 -14.89 -21.29
N ARG A 864 -10.74 -13.88 -20.57
CA ARG A 864 -10.20 -12.52 -20.64
C ARG A 864 -8.79 -12.46 -20.05
N LEU A 865 -7.94 -11.54 -20.54
CA LEU A 865 -6.56 -11.37 -20.05
C LEU A 865 -6.42 -10.93 -18.59
N ASP A 866 -7.52 -10.51 -17.96
CA ASP A 866 -7.66 -10.19 -16.53
C ASP A 866 -8.26 -11.34 -15.70
N GLY A 867 -8.72 -12.43 -16.34
CA GLY A 867 -9.38 -13.56 -15.69
C GLY A 867 -10.88 -13.39 -15.43
N SER A 868 -11.45 -12.20 -15.69
CA SER A 868 -12.84 -11.84 -15.32
C SER A 868 -13.93 -12.77 -15.88
N LEU A 869 -13.81 -13.12 -17.16
CA LEU A 869 -14.74 -14.00 -17.86
C LEU A 869 -14.00 -15.21 -18.43
N ARG A 870 -14.61 -16.40 -18.33
CA ARG A 870 -14.08 -17.68 -18.78
C ARG A 870 -15.15 -18.52 -19.46
N LYS A 871 -14.79 -19.27 -20.51
CA LYS A 871 -15.69 -20.18 -21.22
C LYS A 871 -14.97 -21.41 -21.78
N VAL A 872 -15.59 -22.59 -21.67
CA VAL A 872 -15.20 -23.79 -22.42
C VAL A 872 -15.73 -23.69 -23.86
N ILE A 873 -14.84 -23.78 -24.86
CA ILE A 873 -15.21 -23.71 -26.29
C ILE A 873 -15.11 -25.06 -27.01
N ILE A 874 -14.26 -25.98 -26.54
CA ILE A 874 -14.12 -27.33 -27.10
C ILE A 874 -13.94 -28.34 -25.97
N ASP A 875 -14.85 -29.30 -25.82
CA ASP A 875 -14.86 -30.36 -24.79
C ASP A 875 -15.02 -31.79 -25.36
N LYS A 876 -15.34 -31.92 -26.66
CA LYS A 876 -15.67 -33.19 -27.33
C LYS A 876 -14.59 -33.61 -28.31
N ASN A 877 -14.44 -34.93 -28.49
CA ASN A 877 -13.49 -35.54 -29.43
C ASN A 877 -12.08 -34.92 -29.33
N ILE A 878 -11.53 -34.84 -28.12
CA ILE A 878 -10.22 -34.25 -27.83
C ILE A 878 -9.60 -35.09 -26.70
N GLN A 879 -8.31 -35.42 -26.79
CA GLN A 879 -7.69 -36.40 -25.88
C GLN A 879 -6.49 -35.84 -25.14
N TYR A 880 -5.48 -35.34 -25.84
CA TYR A 880 -4.28 -34.76 -25.23
C TYR A 880 -3.86 -33.48 -25.96
N PRO A 881 -4.64 -32.38 -25.83
CA PRO A 881 -4.27 -31.11 -26.41
C PRO A 881 -3.02 -30.53 -25.73
N ARG A 882 -2.09 -29.95 -26.51
CA ARG A 882 -0.84 -29.37 -26.00
C ARG A 882 -0.55 -28.00 -26.60
N GLY A 883 -0.02 -27.95 -27.82
CA GLY A 883 0.32 -26.69 -28.48
C GLY A 883 -0.96 -25.98 -28.90
N ILE A 884 -0.96 -24.65 -28.84
CA ILE A 884 -2.08 -23.81 -29.22
C ILE A 884 -1.56 -22.48 -29.77
N ALA A 885 -2.19 -21.98 -30.83
CA ALA A 885 -1.89 -20.68 -31.43
C ALA A 885 -3.16 -20.03 -32.00
N VAL A 886 -3.09 -18.71 -32.16
CA VAL A 886 -4.17 -17.86 -32.62
C VAL A 886 -3.75 -17.05 -33.84
N ASP A 887 -4.70 -16.80 -34.74
CA ASP A 887 -4.62 -15.73 -35.75
C ASP A 887 -5.69 -14.68 -35.43
N PRO A 888 -5.34 -13.61 -34.68
CA PRO A 888 -6.29 -12.56 -34.32
C PRO A 888 -6.89 -11.80 -35.50
N ASP A 889 -6.26 -11.79 -36.69
CA ASP A 889 -6.74 -11.06 -37.86
C ASP A 889 -7.82 -11.88 -38.60
N SER A 890 -7.51 -13.14 -38.92
CA SER A 890 -8.47 -14.05 -39.57
C SER A 890 -9.52 -14.61 -38.60
N GLY A 891 -9.26 -14.65 -37.29
CA GLY A 891 -10.12 -15.27 -36.28
C GLY A 891 -10.00 -16.80 -36.22
N TYR A 892 -8.83 -17.36 -36.53
CA TYR A 892 -8.56 -18.80 -36.40
C TYR A 892 -7.90 -19.19 -35.08
N LEU A 893 -8.21 -20.41 -34.63
CA LEU A 893 -7.58 -21.10 -33.51
C LEU A 893 -7.00 -22.43 -34.00
N PHE A 894 -5.77 -22.74 -33.61
CA PHE A 894 -5.05 -23.95 -34.00
C PHE A 894 -4.51 -24.68 -32.77
N TRP A 895 -4.55 -26.02 -32.75
CA TRP A 895 -3.95 -26.81 -31.68
C TRP A 895 -3.42 -28.17 -32.14
N THR A 896 -2.53 -28.76 -31.34
CA THR A 896 -2.05 -30.15 -31.49
C THR A 896 -2.73 -31.06 -30.47
N ASP A 897 -3.18 -32.23 -30.90
CA ASP A 897 -3.60 -33.35 -30.04
C ASP A 897 -2.64 -34.52 -30.27
N TRP A 898 -1.79 -34.81 -29.28
CA TRP A 898 -0.69 -35.78 -29.41
C TRP A 898 -1.11 -37.23 -29.09
N ASN A 899 -2.41 -37.53 -29.13
CA ASN A 899 -2.94 -38.89 -28.98
C ASN A 899 -2.17 -39.90 -29.85
N ARG A 900 -1.41 -40.79 -29.22
CA ARG A 900 -0.53 -41.76 -29.91
C ARG A 900 -1.25 -42.72 -30.86
N GLN A 901 -2.57 -42.89 -30.71
CA GLN A 901 -3.40 -43.71 -31.60
C GLN A 901 -3.95 -42.92 -32.81
N ASN A 902 -4.11 -41.60 -32.68
CA ASN A 902 -4.67 -40.73 -33.71
C ASN A 902 -4.14 -39.29 -33.54
N PRO A 903 -2.84 -39.03 -33.79
CA PRO A 903 -2.23 -37.74 -33.60
C PRO A 903 -2.68 -36.78 -34.69
N ARG A 904 -3.03 -35.54 -34.32
CA ARG A 904 -3.62 -34.58 -35.26
C ARG A 904 -3.29 -33.14 -34.90
N ILE A 905 -3.33 -32.30 -35.92
CA ILE A 905 -3.35 -30.84 -35.82
C ILE A 905 -4.70 -30.39 -36.33
N GLU A 906 -5.37 -29.55 -35.56
CA GLU A 906 -6.74 -29.12 -35.82
C GLU A 906 -6.83 -27.59 -35.91
N ARG A 907 -7.88 -27.12 -36.59
CA ARG A 907 -8.21 -25.71 -36.75
C ARG A 907 -9.70 -25.51 -36.48
N SER A 908 -10.06 -24.43 -35.80
CA SER A 908 -11.43 -23.90 -35.73
C SER A 908 -11.40 -22.38 -35.90
N ASN A 909 -12.58 -21.76 -35.94
CA ASN A 909 -12.72 -20.36 -35.55
C ASN A 909 -12.39 -20.19 -34.06
N MET A 910 -12.15 -18.96 -33.60
CA MET A 910 -11.83 -18.69 -32.18
C MET A 910 -12.94 -19.05 -31.20
N ASP A 911 -14.18 -19.17 -31.65
CA ASP A 911 -15.30 -19.68 -30.85
C ASP A 911 -15.46 -21.20 -30.86
N GLY A 912 -14.55 -21.94 -31.49
CA GLY A 912 -14.64 -23.39 -31.66
C GLY A 912 -15.55 -23.84 -32.82
N SER A 913 -16.23 -22.91 -33.51
CA SER A 913 -17.03 -23.22 -34.70
C SER A 913 -16.16 -23.61 -35.91
N GLU A 914 -16.75 -24.28 -36.90
CA GLU A 914 -16.07 -24.76 -38.12
C GLU A 914 -14.79 -25.59 -37.86
N ARG A 915 -14.76 -26.29 -36.73
CA ARG A 915 -13.66 -27.20 -36.36
C ARG A 915 -13.42 -28.27 -37.43
N LYS A 916 -12.18 -28.36 -37.91
CA LYS A 916 -11.69 -29.37 -38.86
C LYS A 916 -10.31 -29.90 -38.45
N ILE A 917 -10.00 -31.11 -38.88
CA ILE A 917 -8.62 -31.63 -38.85
C ILE A 917 -7.86 -30.95 -39.99
N LEU A 918 -6.72 -30.34 -39.68
CA LEU A 918 -5.83 -29.69 -40.64
C LEU A 918 -4.74 -30.66 -41.12
N VAL A 919 -4.17 -31.45 -40.20
CA VAL A 919 -3.17 -32.48 -40.50
C VAL A 919 -3.44 -33.73 -39.64
N SER A 920 -3.46 -34.90 -40.27
CA SER A 920 -3.53 -36.23 -39.61
C SER A 920 -2.45 -37.20 -40.10
N GLU A 921 -1.81 -36.92 -41.23
CA GLU A 921 -0.81 -37.82 -41.83
C GLU A 921 0.62 -37.48 -41.39
N LYS A 922 1.47 -38.52 -41.27
CA LYS A 922 2.88 -38.38 -40.89
C LYS A 922 3.09 -37.57 -39.60
N LEU A 923 2.18 -37.73 -38.64
CA LEU A 923 2.30 -37.19 -37.28
C LEU A 923 2.60 -38.33 -36.30
N GLY A 924 3.24 -37.99 -35.19
CA GLY A 924 3.67 -38.95 -34.19
C GLY A 924 3.54 -38.45 -32.76
N LEU A 925 4.19 -37.31 -32.45
CA LEU A 925 4.07 -36.58 -31.19
C LEU A 925 4.15 -35.07 -31.49
N PRO A 926 3.12 -34.49 -32.13
CA PRO A 926 3.10 -33.07 -32.45
C PRO A 926 2.95 -32.26 -31.16
N ASN A 927 3.93 -31.40 -30.87
CA ASN A 927 4.04 -30.68 -29.60
C ASN A 927 3.75 -29.18 -29.79
N GLY A 928 4.77 -28.33 -29.70
CA GLY A 928 4.67 -26.89 -29.90
C GLY A 928 4.40 -26.50 -31.35
N LEU A 929 3.67 -25.40 -31.52
CA LEU A 929 3.28 -24.84 -32.81
C LEU A 929 3.14 -23.31 -32.71
N TYR A 930 3.26 -22.62 -33.84
CA TYR A 930 2.93 -21.21 -33.97
C TYR A 930 2.35 -20.94 -35.38
N TYR A 931 1.78 -19.76 -35.56
CA TYR A 931 1.27 -19.29 -36.85
C TYR A 931 2.04 -18.04 -37.30
N ASP A 932 2.58 -18.04 -38.52
CA ASP A 932 3.25 -16.90 -39.14
C ASP A 932 2.23 -16.11 -39.96
N ASN A 933 1.72 -15.00 -39.40
CA ASN A 933 0.73 -14.14 -40.07
C ASN A 933 1.21 -13.61 -41.43
N HIS A 934 2.52 -13.40 -41.61
CA HIS A 934 3.07 -12.84 -42.85
C HIS A 934 3.14 -13.89 -43.97
N ARG A 935 3.44 -15.16 -43.63
CA ARG A 935 3.44 -16.28 -44.58
C ARG A 935 2.08 -16.97 -44.73
N ARG A 936 1.17 -16.76 -43.78
CA ARG A 936 -0.09 -17.52 -43.59
C ARG A 936 0.15 -19.02 -43.46
N GLU A 937 1.20 -19.37 -42.71
CA GLU A 937 1.62 -20.74 -42.47
C GLU A 937 1.55 -21.08 -40.97
N LEU A 938 0.97 -22.24 -40.66
CA LEU A 938 1.05 -22.89 -39.37
C LEU A 938 2.28 -23.79 -39.33
N CYS A 939 3.20 -23.55 -38.41
CA CYS A 939 4.42 -24.34 -38.23
C CYS A 939 4.39 -25.12 -36.90
N TRP A 940 4.84 -26.37 -36.91
CA TRP A 940 4.86 -27.23 -35.71
C TRP A 940 6.14 -28.08 -35.63
N GLY A 941 6.47 -28.48 -34.40
CA GLY A 941 7.50 -29.46 -34.10
C GLY A 941 6.90 -30.79 -33.67
N ASP A 942 7.36 -31.91 -34.25
CA ASP A 942 6.96 -33.26 -33.84
C ASP A 942 8.14 -34.03 -33.23
N ALA A 943 8.00 -34.42 -31.97
CA ALA A 943 9.08 -35.06 -31.20
C ALA A 943 9.33 -36.54 -31.56
N LYS A 944 8.46 -37.16 -32.37
CA LYS A 944 8.62 -38.54 -32.83
C LYS A 944 9.15 -38.61 -34.27
N THR A 945 8.70 -37.73 -35.16
CA THR A 945 9.28 -37.63 -36.52
C THR A 945 10.58 -36.82 -36.55
N LYS A 946 10.85 -36.01 -35.51
CA LYS A 946 12.02 -35.13 -35.36
C LYS A 946 12.10 -34.03 -36.42
N MET A 947 10.95 -33.61 -36.93
CA MET A 947 10.83 -32.59 -37.97
C MET A 947 10.19 -31.31 -37.43
N ILE A 948 10.58 -30.19 -38.02
CA ILE A 948 9.80 -28.95 -38.02
C ILE A 948 9.20 -28.82 -39.41
N GLU A 949 7.87 -28.71 -39.47
CA GLU A 949 7.12 -28.57 -40.72
C GLU A 949 6.19 -27.37 -40.65
N CYS A 950 5.85 -26.81 -41.81
CA CYS A 950 4.86 -25.75 -41.97
C CYS A 950 3.82 -26.15 -43.02
N VAL A 951 2.59 -25.68 -42.86
CA VAL A 951 1.47 -25.87 -43.79
C VAL A 951 0.66 -24.58 -43.85
N ARG A 952 -0.01 -24.27 -44.98
CA ARG A 952 -0.93 -23.12 -45.01
C ARG A 952 -2.14 -23.35 -44.11
N ASP A 953 -2.77 -22.26 -43.69
CA ASP A 953 -4.00 -22.23 -42.91
C ASP A 953 -5.17 -23.06 -43.51
N ASP A 954 -5.19 -23.20 -44.84
CA ASP A 954 -6.16 -24.04 -45.57
C ASP A 954 -5.84 -25.55 -45.53
N GLY A 955 -4.58 -25.94 -45.31
CA GLY A 955 -4.05 -27.31 -45.34
C GLY A 955 -3.14 -27.62 -46.54
N SER A 956 -2.93 -26.66 -47.45
CA SER A 956 -2.11 -26.80 -48.65
C SER A 956 -0.62 -26.52 -48.40
N ASN A 957 0.22 -26.87 -49.38
CA ASN A 957 1.65 -26.52 -49.44
C ASN A 957 2.45 -26.90 -48.18
N ARG A 958 2.18 -28.08 -47.59
CA ARG A 958 2.99 -28.63 -46.49
C ARG A 958 4.45 -28.77 -46.92
N ARG A 959 5.36 -28.16 -46.16
CA ARG A 959 6.81 -28.15 -46.39
C ARG A 959 7.58 -28.48 -45.10
N THR A 960 8.74 -29.10 -45.23
CA THR A 960 9.65 -29.36 -44.11
C THR A 960 10.67 -28.22 -44.00
N VAL A 961 10.83 -27.65 -42.81
CA VAL A 961 11.80 -26.60 -42.50
C VAL A 961 13.08 -27.20 -41.92
N LEU A 962 12.94 -28.24 -41.09
CA LEU A 962 14.06 -28.91 -40.45
C LEU A 962 13.79 -30.42 -40.33
N THR A 963 14.79 -31.25 -40.62
CA THR A 963 14.77 -32.71 -40.44
C THR A 963 16.02 -33.17 -39.71
N ASP A 964 15.90 -34.24 -38.93
CA ASP A 964 16.98 -35.00 -38.29
C ASP A 964 17.94 -34.27 -37.33
N GLN A 965 17.85 -32.94 -37.23
CA GLN A 965 18.61 -32.10 -36.28
C GLN A 965 17.88 -31.85 -34.95
N THR A 966 16.59 -32.17 -34.86
CA THR A 966 15.85 -32.12 -33.57
C THR A 966 15.90 -33.49 -32.88
N THR A 967 15.80 -33.54 -31.55
CA THR A 967 15.83 -34.81 -30.81
C THR A 967 14.59 -35.08 -29.97
N MET A 968 14.11 -34.09 -29.21
CA MET A 968 12.83 -34.13 -28.49
C MET A 968 12.31 -32.70 -28.30
N ILE A 969 11.83 -32.11 -29.40
CA ILE A 969 11.24 -30.77 -29.44
C ILE A 969 10.01 -30.67 -28.53
N PHE A 970 9.94 -29.62 -27.69
CA PHE A 970 8.79 -29.38 -26.82
C PHE A 970 7.99 -28.15 -27.25
N SER A 971 8.60 -26.97 -27.29
CA SER A 971 7.97 -25.72 -27.75
C SER A 971 8.60 -25.26 -29.06
N LEU A 972 7.81 -24.55 -29.89
CA LEU A 972 8.24 -23.90 -31.12
C LEU A 972 7.56 -22.52 -31.16
N ASN A 973 8.30 -21.45 -31.47
CA ASN A 973 7.77 -20.08 -31.45
C ASN A 973 8.32 -19.19 -32.59
N ASP A 974 7.60 -18.11 -32.86
CA ASP A 974 7.81 -17.20 -33.99
C ASP A 974 8.81 -16.06 -33.71
N GLY A 975 9.94 -16.05 -34.40
CA GLY A 975 10.82 -14.88 -34.48
C GLY A 975 10.50 -13.95 -35.65
N LEU A 976 11.32 -12.91 -35.86
CA LEU A 976 11.29 -12.16 -37.13
C LEU A 976 11.77 -13.04 -38.30
N GLN A 977 13.06 -13.41 -38.27
CA GLN A 977 13.73 -14.19 -39.33
C GLN A 977 13.76 -15.70 -39.05
N TYR A 978 13.73 -16.09 -37.78
CA TYR A 978 13.99 -17.47 -37.34
C TYR A 978 12.78 -18.10 -36.64
N SER A 979 12.70 -19.42 -36.67
CA SER A 979 11.89 -20.24 -35.77
C SER A 979 12.77 -20.68 -34.60
N TYR A 980 12.29 -20.54 -33.36
CA TYR A 980 13.01 -20.94 -32.15
C TYR A 980 12.32 -22.13 -31.49
N TRP A 981 13.08 -23.11 -30.98
CA TRP A 981 12.50 -24.27 -30.28
C TRP A 981 13.26 -24.67 -29.01
N THR A 982 12.55 -25.30 -28.07
CA THR A 982 13.15 -25.96 -26.91
C THR A 982 13.28 -27.46 -27.16
N ASP A 983 14.40 -28.05 -26.78
CA ASP A 983 14.65 -29.49 -26.91
C ASP A 983 15.01 -30.13 -25.56
N TRP A 984 14.25 -31.16 -25.16
CA TRP A 984 14.38 -31.83 -23.85
C TRP A 984 15.56 -32.78 -23.71
N THR A 985 16.17 -33.22 -24.82
CA THR A 985 17.26 -34.22 -24.80
C THR A 985 18.62 -33.52 -24.80
N THR A 986 18.77 -32.48 -25.61
CA THR A 986 19.96 -31.63 -25.63
C THR A 986 19.96 -30.56 -24.54
N ASN A 987 18.78 -30.23 -23.99
CA ASN A 987 18.54 -29.13 -23.06
C ASN A 987 19.05 -27.77 -23.58
N LYS A 988 18.85 -27.52 -24.88
CA LYS A 988 19.25 -26.29 -25.57
C LYS A 988 18.04 -25.63 -26.26
N ILE A 989 18.20 -24.34 -26.56
CA ILE A 989 17.33 -23.62 -27.47
C ILE A 989 17.94 -23.73 -28.86
N GLY A 990 17.19 -24.29 -29.80
CA GLY A 990 17.56 -24.31 -31.22
C GLY A 990 16.94 -23.13 -31.97
N ARG A 991 17.57 -22.76 -33.08
CA ARG A 991 17.15 -21.70 -33.99
C ARG A 991 17.37 -22.13 -35.44
N VAL A 992 16.39 -21.94 -36.31
CA VAL A 992 16.48 -22.24 -37.76
C VAL A 992 15.83 -21.12 -38.57
N ASP A 993 16.34 -20.85 -39.77
CA ASP A 993 15.71 -19.89 -40.69
C ASP A 993 14.34 -20.40 -41.13
N LYS A 994 13.34 -19.52 -41.16
CA LYS A 994 11.95 -19.88 -41.52
C LYS A 994 11.80 -20.47 -42.94
N THR A 995 12.73 -20.20 -43.85
CA THR A 995 12.70 -20.83 -45.19
C THR A 995 13.18 -22.28 -45.16
N GLY A 996 14.09 -22.62 -44.23
CA GLY A 996 14.82 -23.90 -44.20
C GLY A 996 16.15 -23.87 -44.96
N ASP A 997 16.53 -22.75 -45.60
CA ASP A 997 17.72 -22.66 -46.46
C ASP A 997 19.06 -22.62 -45.68
N ARG A 998 19.01 -22.44 -44.36
CA ARG A 998 20.19 -22.33 -43.49
C ARG A 998 20.21 -23.44 -42.46
N THR A 999 21.41 -23.98 -42.21
CA THR A 999 21.67 -24.93 -41.12
C THR A 999 21.25 -24.33 -39.78
N ALA A 1000 20.56 -25.12 -38.96
CA ALA A 1000 20.11 -24.64 -37.66
C ALA A 1000 21.27 -24.50 -36.67
N ASP A 1001 21.16 -23.56 -35.74
CA ASP A 1001 22.12 -23.27 -34.69
C ASP A 1001 21.49 -23.28 -33.29
N THR A 1002 22.30 -23.08 -32.24
CA THR A 1002 21.84 -23.16 -30.84
C THR A 1002 22.19 -21.91 -30.06
N ILE A 1003 21.23 -21.39 -29.28
CA ILE A 1003 21.43 -20.26 -28.37
C ILE A 1003 21.90 -20.78 -27.02
N LEU A 1004 22.89 -20.09 -26.43
CA LEU A 1004 23.39 -20.38 -25.09
C LEU A 1004 22.38 -19.96 -24.03
N LEU A 1005 22.10 -20.85 -23.08
CA LEU A 1005 21.32 -20.53 -21.89
C LEU A 1005 22.18 -19.75 -20.88
N PRO A 1006 21.67 -18.67 -20.27
CA PRO A 1006 22.31 -18.06 -19.12
C PRO A 1006 22.24 -19.01 -17.90
N ALA A 1007 23.19 -18.86 -16.98
CA ALA A 1007 23.12 -19.54 -15.68
C ALA A 1007 21.95 -18.96 -14.85
N GLY A 1008 21.25 -19.80 -14.09
CA GLY A 1008 20.14 -19.37 -13.22
C GLY A 1008 18.92 -20.31 -13.19
N GLY A 1009 18.83 -21.25 -14.13
CA GLY A 1009 17.80 -22.29 -14.17
C GLY A 1009 18.37 -23.72 -14.22
N ASN A 1010 17.57 -24.70 -13.80
CA ASN A 1010 17.93 -26.12 -13.80
C ASN A 1010 16.71 -26.99 -14.20
N GLY A 1011 16.97 -28.08 -14.93
CA GLY A 1011 15.93 -28.96 -15.48
C GLY A 1011 15.61 -28.69 -16.95
N LYS A 1012 14.49 -29.26 -17.40
CA LYS A 1012 14.05 -29.23 -18.80
C LYS A 1012 13.51 -27.87 -19.23
N LEU A 1013 13.80 -27.47 -20.46
CA LEU A 1013 13.19 -26.34 -21.14
C LEU A 1013 11.76 -26.67 -21.62
N TYR A 1014 10.76 -25.88 -21.26
CA TYR A 1014 9.36 -26.05 -21.67
C TYR A 1014 8.97 -25.02 -22.74
N GLY A 1015 7.95 -24.19 -22.51
CA GLY A 1015 7.55 -23.11 -23.40
C GLY A 1015 8.65 -22.07 -23.60
N LEU A 1016 8.73 -21.50 -24.81
CA LEU A 1016 9.48 -20.28 -25.08
C LEU A 1016 8.62 -19.28 -25.87
N VAL A 1017 8.89 -17.99 -25.70
CA VAL A 1017 8.30 -16.92 -26.53
C VAL A 1017 9.36 -15.88 -26.91
N ALA A 1018 9.33 -15.40 -28.15
CA ALA A 1018 10.20 -14.32 -28.61
C ALA A 1018 9.58 -12.94 -28.35
N VAL A 1019 10.28 -12.08 -27.61
CA VAL A 1019 9.90 -10.68 -27.38
C VAL A 1019 10.48 -9.83 -28.51
N LYS A 1020 9.57 -9.30 -29.34
CA LYS A 1020 9.88 -8.41 -30.46
C LYS A 1020 9.83 -6.94 -30.02
N ASN A 1021 10.51 -6.05 -30.76
CA ASN A 1021 10.59 -4.62 -30.42
C ASN A 1021 9.24 -3.88 -30.46
N SER A 1022 8.27 -4.38 -31.23
CA SER A 1022 6.91 -3.82 -31.34
C SER A 1022 5.86 -4.92 -31.59
N CYS A 1023 4.59 -4.61 -31.31
CA CYS A 1023 3.47 -5.41 -31.81
C CYS A 1023 3.40 -5.32 -33.35
N PRO A 1024 2.88 -6.36 -34.04
CA PRO A 1024 2.45 -6.25 -35.43
C PRO A 1024 1.42 -5.11 -35.58
N PRO A 1025 1.69 -4.05 -36.38
CA PRO A 1025 0.82 -2.88 -36.45
C PRO A 1025 -0.47 -3.15 -37.26
N ASP A 1026 -0.39 -4.05 -38.24
CA ASP A 1026 -1.48 -4.33 -39.19
C ASP A 1026 -2.50 -5.37 -38.68
N VAL A 1027 -2.33 -5.89 -37.46
CA VAL A 1027 -3.20 -6.94 -36.89
C VAL A 1027 -4.26 -6.30 -35.99
N ASN A 1028 -5.52 -6.32 -36.45
CA ASN A 1028 -6.69 -5.84 -35.71
C ASN A 1028 -7.93 -6.68 -36.05
N ASN A 1029 -8.96 -6.64 -35.19
CA ASN A 1029 -10.24 -7.30 -35.43
C ASN A 1029 -11.39 -6.56 -34.75
N VAL A 1030 -12.63 -7.00 -35.01
CA VAL A 1030 -13.86 -6.35 -34.53
C VAL A 1030 -14.01 -6.41 -33.00
N CYS A 1031 -13.38 -7.37 -32.33
CA CYS A 1031 -13.42 -7.50 -30.86
C CYS A 1031 -12.40 -6.62 -30.14
N GLY A 1032 -11.41 -6.06 -30.85
CA GLY A 1032 -10.37 -5.19 -30.28
C GLY A 1032 -10.82 -3.79 -29.86
N LEU A 1033 -12.04 -3.37 -30.22
CA LEU A 1033 -12.67 -2.11 -29.82
C LEU A 1033 -13.96 -2.44 -29.07
N ASN A 1034 -14.19 -1.81 -27.91
CA ASN A 1034 -15.42 -1.92 -27.11
C ASN A 1034 -15.92 -3.37 -26.86
N ASN A 1035 -15.03 -4.36 -26.72
CA ASN A 1035 -15.39 -5.79 -26.65
C ASN A 1035 -16.33 -6.21 -27.81
N GLY A 1036 -16.16 -5.61 -28.99
CA GLY A 1036 -17.05 -5.72 -30.14
C GLY A 1036 -18.53 -5.54 -29.78
N ASP A 1037 -18.90 -4.60 -28.92
CA ASP A 1037 -20.28 -4.36 -28.45
C ASP A 1037 -20.98 -5.57 -27.79
N CYS A 1038 -20.21 -6.56 -27.32
CA CYS A 1038 -20.71 -7.64 -26.48
C CYS A 1038 -20.93 -7.13 -25.04
N THR A 1039 -21.96 -7.63 -24.35
CA THR A 1039 -22.31 -7.15 -23.01
C THR A 1039 -21.26 -7.53 -21.95
N ALA A 1040 -21.34 -6.93 -20.75
CA ALA A 1040 -20.35 -7.14 -19.69
C ALA A 1040 -20.17 -8.61 -19.25
N GLY A 1041 -21.18 -9.47 -19.41
CA GLY A 1041 -21.08 -10.92 -19.14
C GLY A 1041 -20.64 -11.76 -20.34
N GLN A 1042 -20.27 -11.15 -21.47
CA GLN A 1042 -19.99 -11.81 -22.75
C GLN A 1042 -18.56 -11.58 -23.24
N ILE A 1043 -17.94 -12.66 -23.74
CA ILE A 1043 -16.65 -12.62 -24.42
C ILE A 1043 -16.89 -12.45 -25.92
N CYS A 1044 -16.29 -11.42 -26.52
CA CYS A 1044 -16.22 -11.29 -27.98
C CYS A 1044 -15.12 -12.17 -28.57
N LEU A 1045 -15.47 -12.99 -29.55
CA LEU A 1045 -14.56 -13.85 -30.30
C LEU A 1045 -14.66 -13.53 -31.80
N PRO A 1046 -13.54 -13.22 -32.49
CA PRO A 1046 -13.52 -13.10 -33.95
C PRO A 1046 -14.01 -14.39 -34.63
N ASN A 1047 -14.74 -14.25 -35.74
CA ASN A 1047 -15.29 -15.39 -36.48
C ASN A 1047 -15.17 -15.13 -38.00
N THR A 1048 -14.81 -16.17 -38.75
CA THR A 1048 -14.60 -16.11 -40.21
C THR A 1048 -15.89 -16.03 -41.02
N SER A 1049 -17.05 -16.22 -40.39
CA SER A 1049 -18.35 -16.24 -41.07
C SER A 1049 -18.64 -14.93 -41.79
N VAL A 1050 -18.95 -15.04 -43.08
CA VAL A 1050 -19.35 -13.91 -43.95
C VAL A 1050 -20.56 -13.15 -43.38
N ARG A 1051 -21.41 -13.80 -42.56
CA ARG A 1051 -22.59 -13.19 -41.94
C ARG A 1051 -22.30 -12.47 -40.62
N ALA A 1052 -21.25 -12.87 -39.89
CA ALA A 1052 -20.92 -12.34 -38.57
C ALA A 1052 -19.41 -12.43 -38.33
N LYS A 1053 -18.71 -11.30 -38.44
CA LYS A 1053 -17.25 -11.19 -38.22
C LYS A 1053 -16.80 -11.42 -36.76
N ARG A 1054 -17.75 -11.56 -35.85
CA ARG A 1054 -17.56 -11.80 -34.41
C ARG A 1054 -18.76 -12.55 -33.85
N VAL A 1055 -18.58 -13.22 -32.71
CA VAL A 1055 -19.67 -13.79 -31.90
C VAL A 1055 -19.49 -13.36 -30.44
N CYS A 1056 -20.59 -13.02 -29.78
CA CYS A 1056 -20.62 -12.78 -28.33
C CYS A 1056 -21.03 -14.08 -27.62
N TYR A 1057 -20.17 -14.62 -26.76
CA TYR A 1057 -20.51 -15.77 -25.93
C TYR A 1057 -20.64 -15.40 -24.48
N CYS A 1058 -21.76 -15.77 -23.88
CA CYS A 1058 -21.92 -15.75 -22.43
C CYS A 1058 -20.86 -16.62 -21.75
N ALA A 1059 -20.12 -16.01 -20.83
CA ALA A 1059 -19.11 -16.70 -20.05
C ALA A 1059 -19.77 -17.66 -19.06
N ASP A 1060 -19.13 -18.80 -18.81
CA ASP A 1060 -19.66 -19.86 -17.95
C ASP A 1060 -19.71 -19.41 -16.48
N ASN A 1061 -18.95 -18.36 -16.12
CA ASN A 1061 -18.89 -17.73 -14.80
C ASN A 1061 -19.68 -16.40 -14.68
N ALA A 1062 -20.41 -15.94 -15.71
CA ALA A 1062 -21.10 -14.64 -15.69
C ALA A 1062 -22.47 -14.63 -14.96
N GLY A 1063 -23.04 -15.80 -14.66
CA GLY A 1063 -24.30 -15.93 -13.92
C GLY A 1063 -25.46 -15.08 -14.49
N LEU A 1064 -26.12 -14.31 -13.62
CA LEU A 1064 -27.28 -13.46 -13.96
C LEU A 1064 -26.99 -12.36 -14.98
N GLN A 1065 -25.72 -11.94 -15.16
CA GLN A 1065 -25.35 -10.88 -16.12
C GLN A 1065 -25.67 -11.28 -17.58
N CYS A 1066 -25.83 -12.57 -17.84
CA CYS A 1066 -26.22 -13.10 -19.15
C CYS A 1066 -27.73 -13.26 -19.37
N LEU A 1067 -28.56 -13.08 -18.35
CA LEU A 1067 -30.03 -13.19 -18.47
C LEU A 1067 -30.71 -11.89 -18.92
N LEU A 1068 -29.95 -10.80 -19.07
CA LEU A 1068 -30.45 -9.47 -19.43
C LEU A 1068 -30.37 -9.12 -20.94
N ARG A 1069 -30.57 -10.09 -21.84
CA ARG A 1069 -31.01 -9.80 -23.23
C ARG A 1069 -31.54 -11.00 -24.02
N ASP A 1070 -32.68 -11.56 -23.58
CA ASP A 1070 -33.46 -12.53 -24.38
C ASP A 1070 -34.97 -12.14 -24.47
N ARG A 1071 -35.27 -10.84 -24.31
CA ARG A 1071 -36.62 -10.25 -24.39
C ARG A 1071 -36.76 -9.15 -25.44
N SER A 1072 -35.90 -9.11 -26.46
CA SER A 1072 -35.96 -8.09 -27.52
C SER A 1072 -35.85 -8.66 -28.94
N HIS A 1073 -36.34 -9.88 -29.16
CA HIS A 1073 -36.79 -10.35 -30.47
C HIS A 1073 -38.10 -11.15 -30.32
N GLY A 1074 -39.19 -10.38 -30.27
CA GLY A 1074 -40.54 -10.80 -30.64
C GLY A 1074 -41.08 -9.80 -31.65
#